data_AF-A0A2I1KW14-F1
#
_entry.id   AF-A0A2I1KW14-F1
#
_cell.length_a   1.000
_cell.length_b   1.000
_cell.length_c   1.000
_cell.angle_alpha   90.00
_cell.angle_beta   90.00
_cell.angle_gamma   90.00
#
_symmetry.space_group_name_H-M   'P 1'
#
loop_
_entity.id
_entity.type
_entity.pdbx_description
1 polymer ?
#
loop_
_entity_poly.entity_id
_entity_poly.type
_entity_poly.pdbx_seq_one_letter_code
_entity_poly.pdbx_strand_id
1 'polypeptide(L)'
;MPATPLLSSIRCPSDLRRLTSDDLTALAQEIREYLVATVARTGGHLGPNLGVVELTLAVHRVFSSPRDTIVFDTGHQAYVHKLLTGRQDFSHLRERGGVSGYPARSESVHDVVENSHASTALSWADGIARANHLAHREDRHVVAVIGDGAMTGGMAWEALNNIADSVDKHLVIVVNDNGRSYAPTIGGLAHHLDALRTNPGYERMLSTVKKGLLSQGAPGRAAYDALHGLKRGLKDVLVPSAFFEDLGIKYTGPVDGHDETALEFALTRAREYAEPVIVHVITQKGRGYTPAEEDMADRFHAVGRIHPETGLPVVPERFGWTAVFAEEVLELARRDERIVGVTAAMQQPVGLQPLADAMPERVIDVGIAEQHALTAAAGMAFAGMHPVVALYATFLNRAFDQLLMDVALHWAGVTVVLDRAGLTGTDGASHNGMWDMALLSHVPGLRLAAPRDEQTLRQALRTAVATQDGPTVLRYAKGALPAPQPVLRTIGDPDHPFEALDVLADSTQGDVSGAVVIVGIGAMVPAALQAGVRLAEQGEPVLVVSPRWAIPVPQTLVDLVARCRGAVVVEDGLVEGGIGSQLRDALEERWTGSQGDGEVALGAERPPLVARIGVPRRFLTTASRDQLLADFGMDADGVARAARRIVRTRSA
;
A
#
# COMPACT_ATOMS: atom_id res chain seq x y z
N MET A 1 -24.01 -18.50 8.20
CA MET A 1 -24.28 -17.27 7.43
C MET A 1 -25.58 -16.68 7.95
N PRO A 2 -25.65 -15.37 8.20
CA PRO A 2 -26.89 -14.71 8.64
C PRO A 2 -27.97 -14.80 7.55
N ALA A 3 -29.24 -14.73 7.96
CA ALA A 3 -30.35 -14.62 7.02
C ALA A 3 -30.37 -13.19 6.44
N THR A 4 -30.38 -13.08 5.11
CA THR A 4 -30.28 -11.79 4.41
C THR A 4 -31.37 -11.63 3.34
N PRO A 5 -32.67 -11.62 3.73
CA PRO A 5 -33.77 -11.60 2.79
C PRO A 5 -33.80 -10.34 1.91
N LEU A 6 -33.46 -9.16 2.43
CA LEU A 6 -33.42 -7.93 1.63
C LEU A 6 -32.19 -7.92 0.73
N LEU A 7 -30.99 -8.19 1.26
CA LEU A 7 -29.76 -8.18 0.46
C LEU A 7 -29.84 -9.18 -0.68
N SER A 8 -30.35 -10.39 -0.44
CA SER A 8 -30.50 -11.43 -1.47
C SER A 8 -31.48 -11.06 -2.59
N SER A 9 -32.33 -10.04 -2.38
CA SER A 9 -33.22 -9.49 -3.39
C SER A 9 -32.55 -8.45 -4.31
N ILE A 10 -31.41 -7.87 -3.89
CA ILE A 10 -30.68 -6.86 -4.66
C ILE A 10 -29.75 -7.54 -5.66
N ARG A 11 -30.05 -7.46 -6.95
CA ARG A 11 -29.20 -8.03 -8.02
C ARG A 11 -28.48 -6.96 -8.82
N CYS A 12 -28.99 -5.73 -8.80
CA CYS A 12 -28.36 -4.57 -9.42
C CYS A 12 -28.69 -3.28 -8.64
N PRO A 13 -27.98 -2.18 -8.88
CA PRO A 13 -28.22 -0.91 -8.18
C PRO A 13 -29.67 -0.41 -8.27
N SER A 14 -30.34 -0.66 -9.40
CA SER A 14 -31.71 -0.16 -9.62
C SER A 14 -32.76 -0.82 -8.71
N ASP A 15 -32.48 -2.00 -8.15
CA ASP A 15 -33.39 -2.67 -7.21
C ASP A 15 -33.57 -1.86 -5.91
N LEU A 16 -32.55 -1.08 -5.52
CA LEU A 16 -32.60 -0.22 -4.35
C LEU A 16 -33.72 0.82 -4.41
N ARG A 17 -34.12 1.28 -5.61
CA ARG A 17 -35.14 2.32 -5.77
C ARG A 17 -36.54 1.89 -5.33
N ARG A 18 -36.77 0.57 -5.21
CA ARG A 18 -38.06 0.02 -4.76
C ARG A 18 -38.18 -0.03 -3.23
N LEU A 19 -37.08 0.15 -2.52
CA LEU A 19 -37.03 0.04 -1.08
C LEU A 19 -37.52 1.33 -0.41
N THR A 20 -38.27 1.15 0.68
CA THR A 20 -38.67 2.21 1.60
C THR A 20 -37.53 2.59 2.54
N SER A 21 -37.66 3.69 3.29
CA SER A 21 -36.67 4.08 4.29
C SER A 21 -36.45 3.02 5.39
N ASP A 22 -37.52 2.32 5.78
CA ASP A 22 -37.44 1.23 6.76
C ASP A 22 -36.70 0.02 6.17
N ASP A 23 -36.97 -0.32 4.91
CA ASP A 23 -36.25 -1.38 4.20
C ASP A 23 -34.76 -1.06 4.05
N LEU A 24 -34.39 0.21 3.80
CA LEU A 24 -32.99 0.63 3.70
C LEU A 24 -32.26 0.50 5.03
N THR A 25 -32.93 0.83 6.13
CA THR A 25 -32.39 0.65 7.49
C THR A 25 -32.14 -0.84 7.78
N ALA A 26 -33.10 -1.70 7.45
CA ALA A 26 -32.96 -3.15 7.59
C ALA A 26 -31.87 -3.72 6.68
N LEU A 27 -31.81 -3.28 5.41
CA LEU A 27 -30.77 -3.68 4.47
C LEU A 27 -29.37 -3.29 4.94
N ALA A 28 -29.20 -2.09 5.49
CA ALA A 28 -27.92 -1.64 6.03
C ALA A 28 -27.44 -2.57 7.16
N GLN A 29 -28.36 -3.03 8.03
CA GLN A 29 -28.05 -3.99 9.08
C GLN A 29 -27.68 -5.36 8.50
N GLU A 30 -28.45 -5.90 7.54
CA GLU A 30 -28.13 -7.17 6.87
C GLU A 30 -26.75 -7.15 6.21
N ILE A 31 -26.39 -6.03 5.56
CA ILE A 31 -25.07 -5.85 4.93
C ILE A 31 -23.96 -5.93 5.98
N ARG A 32 -24.11 -5.24 7.13
CA ARG A 32 -23.09 -5.29 8.20
C ARG A 32 -22.90 -6.70 8.73
N GLU A 33 -24.00 -7.39 9.05
CA GLU A 33 -23.96 -8.77 9.54
C GLU A 33 -23.31 -9.71 8.53
N TYR A 34 -23.65 -9.54 7.24
CA TYR A 34 -23.04 -10.30 6.16
C TYR A 34 -21.53 -10.04 6.04
N LEU A 35 -21.10 -8.78 6.08
CA LEU A 35 -19.70 -8.40 6.01
C LEU A 35 -18.90 -8.96 7.20
N VAL A 36 -19.41 -8.82 8.43
CA VAL A 36 -18.76 -9.40 9.62
C VAL A 36 -18.64 -10.91 9.46
N ALA A 37 -19.71 -11.62 9.09
CA ALA A 37 -19.69 -13.07 8.97
C ALA A 37 -18.74 -13.60 7.87
N THR A 38 -18.64 -12.89 6.75
CA THR A 38 -17.81 -13.33 5.60
C THR A 38 -16.35 -12.92 5.76
N VAL A 39 -16.10 -11.64 6.03
CA VAL A 39 -14.75 -11.09 6.14
C VAL A 39 -14.02 -11.65 7.36
N ALA A 40 -14.72 -11.98 8.46
CA ALA A 40 -14.09 -12.67 9.59
C ALA A 40 -13.46 -14.02 9.21
N ARG A 41 -14.02 -14.71 8.21
CA ARG A 41 -13.55 -16.03 7.75
C ARG A 41 -12.41 -15.92 6.73
N THR A 42 -12.46 -14.95 5.83
CA THR A 42 -11.50 -14.82 4.73
C THR A 42 -10.38 -13.83 5.03
N GLY A 43 -10.61 -12.88 5.94
CA GLY A 43 -9.84 -11.64 6.07
C GLY A 43 -10.22 -10.62 4.99
N GLY A 44 -9.79 -9.36 5.16
CA GLY A 44 -10.23 -8.24 4.31
C GLY A 44 -10.31 -6.92 5.04
N HIS A 45 -10.77 -5.88 4.33
CA HIS A 45 -10.95 -4.55 4.90
C HIS A 45 -12.34 -4.45 5.55
N LEU A 46 -12.46 -4.73 6.85
CA LEU A 46 -13.77 -4.76 7.50
C LEU A 46 -14.22 -3.36 7.94
N GLY A 47 -13.42 -2.68 8.75
CA GLY A 47 -13.74 -1.37 9.33
C GLY A 47 -14.15 -0.31 8.30
N PRO A 48 -13.41 -0.09 7.20
CA PRO A 48 -13.78 0.87 6.15
C PRO A 48 -15.15 0.58 5.53
N ASN A 49 -15.49 -0.70 5.31
CA ASN A 49 -16.74 -1.08 4.66
C ASN A 49 -17.95 -0.96 5.58
N LEU A 50 -17.78 -1.20 6.88
CA LEU A 50 -18.84 -1.00 7.88
C LEU A 50 -19.25 0.48 8.00
N GLY A 51 -18.31 1.39 7.79
CA GLY A 51 -18.54 2.84 7.88
C GLY A 51 -19.21 3.47 6.66
N VAL A 52 -19.23 2.81 5.50
CA VAL A 52 -19.75 3.41 4.24
C VAL A 52 -21.04 2.76 3.75
N VAL A 53 -21.73 1.99 4.59
CA VAL A 53 -22.94 1.24 4.18
C VAL A 53 -24.02 2.17 3.65
N GLU A 54 -24.49 3.12 4.48
CA GLU A 54 -25.52 4.10 4.11
C GLU A 54 -25.03 5.00 2.96
N LEU A 55 -23.79 5.50 3.05
CA LEU A 55 -23.21 6.30 1.97
C LEU A 55 -23.28 5.59 0.60
N THR A 56 -22.94 4.30 0.56
CA THR A 56 -22.92 3.54 -0.69
C THR A 56 -24.34 3.24 -1.18
N LEU A 57 -25.30 3.01 -0.29
CA LEU A 57 -26.72 2.89 -0.62
C LEU A 57 -27.23 4.17 -1.28
N ALA A 58 -27.01 5.32 -0.64
CA ALA A 58 -27.46 6.62 -1.11
C ALA A 58 -26.84 6.97 -2.48
N VAL A 59 -25.53 6.71 -2.67
CA VAL A 59 -24.86 6.91 -3.97
C VAL A 59 -25.53 6.08 -5.07
N HIS A 60 -25.81 4.79 -4.84
CA HIS A 60 -26.45 3.94 -5.86
C HIS A 60 -27.94 4.21 -6.06
N ARG A 61 -28.60 4.90 -5.12
CA ARG A 61 -29.98 5.35 -5.28
C ARG A 61 -30.08 6.63 -6.10
N VAL A 62 -29.16 7.57 -5.90
CA VAL A 62 -29.12 8.86 -6.59
C VAL A 62 -28.49 8.75 -7.99
N PHE A 63 -27.42 7.98 -8.14
CA PHE A 63 -26.69 7.81 -9.40
C PHE A 63 -26.96 6.45 -10.05
N SER A 64 -26.92 6.39 -11.39
CA SER A 64 -27.32 5.25 -12.19
C SER A 64 -26.10 4.50 -12.75
N SER A 65 -25.37 3.76 -11.92
CA SER A 65 -24.26 2.93 -12.40
C SER A 65 -24.76 1.78 -13.31
N PRO A 66 -24.13 1.48 -14.45
CA PRO A 66 -22.82 1.99 -14.93
C PRO A 66 -22.93 3.18 -15.92
N ARG A 67 -24.11 3.76 -16.11
CA ARG A 67 -24.27 4.96 -16.96
C ARG A 67 -23.53 6.14 -16.33
N ASP A 68 -23.76 6.35 -15.04
CA ASP A 68 -22.97 7.24 -14.19
C ASP A 68 -21.76 6.46 -13.68
N THR A 69 -20.61 7.14 -13.64
CA THR A 69 -19.35 6.50 -13.29
C THR A 69 -19.03 6.74 -11.82
N ILE A 70 -18.87 5.68 -11.04
CA ILE A 70 -18.52 5.78 -9.61
C ILE A 70 -17.08 5.28 -9.43
N VAL A 71 -16.23 6.13 -8.89
CA VAL A 71 -14.81 5.86 -8.67
C VAL A 71 -14.54 5.85 -7.18
N PHE A 72 -14.11 4.70 -6.65
CA PHE A 72 -13.71 4.56 -5.24
C PHE A 72 -12.18 4.71 -5.12
N ASP A 73 -11.73 5.68 -4.32
CA ASP A 73 -10.31 5.84 -4.00
C ASP A 73 -9.81 4.70 -3.11
N THR A 74 -8.58 4.22 -3.37
CA THR A 74 -7.96 3.03 -2.77
C THR A 74 -8.74 1.72 -3.00
N GLY A 75 -10.03 1.76 -3.35
CA GLY A 75 -10.89 0.60 -3.61
C GLY A 75 -11.24 -0.27 -2.40
N HIS A 76 -10.49 -0.19 -1.29
CA HIS A 76 -10.69 -1.02 -0.10
C HIS A 76 -12.07 -0.86 0.57
N GLN A 77 -12.74 0.28 0.38
CA GLN A 77 -14.06 0.61 0.88
C GLN A 77 -15.21 0.27 -0.10
N ALA A 78 -14.99 -0.67 -1.03
CA ALA A 78 -15.94 -1.01 -2.10
C ALA A 78 -16.68 -2.35 -1.92
N TYR A 79 -16.63 -3.00 -0.74
CA TYR A 79 -17.35 -4.26 -0.53
C TYR A 79 -18.86 -4.06 -0.60
N VAL A 80 -19.38 -3.00 0.02
CA VAL A 80 -20.80 -2.64 -0.09
C VAL A 80 -21.18 -2.41 -1.56
N HIS A 81 -20.33 -1.70 -2.31
CA HIS A 81 -20.54 -1.49 -3.75
C HIS A 81 -20.62 -2.83 -4.52
N LYS A 82 -19.74 -3.79 -4.24
CA LYS A 82 -19.76 -5.13 -4.85
C LYS A 82 -21.07 -5.89 -4.54
N LEU A 83 -21.52 -5.85 -3.28
CA LEU A 83 -22.78 -6.48 -2.85
C LEU A 83 -23.99 -5.92 -3.61
N LEU A 84 -24.03 -4.59 -3.81
CA LEU A 84 -25.13 -3.87 -4.48
C LEU A 84 -25.10 -3.97 -6.01
N THR A 85 -24.01 -4.49 -6.57
CA THR A 85 -23.80 -4.65 -8.02
C THR A 85 -23.70 -6.12 -8.42
N GLY A 86 -24.44 -6.97 -7.71
CA GLY A 86 -24.66 -8.37 -8.06
C GLY A 86 -23.57 -9.36 -7.62
N ARG A 87 -22.52 -8.90 -6.92
CA ARG A 87 -21.40 -9.75 -6.49
C ARG A 87 -21.48 -10.05 -5.00
N GLN A 88 -22.43 -10.92 -4.66
CA GLN A 88 -22.75 -11.23 -3.27
C GLN A 88 -21.98 -12.43 -2.72
N ASP A 89 -21.35 -13.27 -3.53
CA ASP A 89 -20.63 -14.44 -3.00
C ASP A 89 -19.22 -14.06 -2.52
N PHE A 90 -19.08 -13.86 -1.22
CA PHE A 90 -17.80 -13.59 -0.55
C PHE A 90 -17.21 -14.85 0.08
N SER A 91 -17.65 -16.04 -0.32
CA SER A 91 -17.13 -17.30 0.25
C SER A 91 -15.64 -17.48 0.04
N HIS A 92 -15.12 -16.94 -1.07
CA HIS A 92 -13.72 -16.96 -1.48
C HIS A 92 -13.13 -15.55 -1.66
N LEU A 93 -13.60 -14.56 -0.90
CA LEU A 93 -13.09 -13.19 -0.96
C LEU A 93 -11.57 -13.18 -0.76
N ARG A 94 -10.84 -12.54 -1.70
CA ARG A 94 -9.37 -12.45 -1.75
C ARG A 94 -8.64 -13.79 -1.86
N GLU A 95 -9.33 -14.84 -2.30
CA GLU A 95 -8.75 -16.14 -2.61
C GLU A 95 -8.71 -16.36 -4.13
N ARG A 96 -7.89 -17.33 -4.56
CA ARG A 96 -7.77 -17.68 -5.98
C ARG A 96 -9.13 -18.06 -6.56
N GLY A 97 -9.55 -17.36 -7.61
CA GLY A 97 -10.83 -17.62 -8.29
C GLY A 97 -12.05 -17.05 -7.59
N GLY A 98 -11.89 -16.37 -6.45
CA GLY A 98 -12.96 -15.62 -5.79
C GLY A 98 -12.91 -14.12 -6.11
N VAL A 99 -13.77 -13.37 -5.43
CA VAL A 99 -13.91 -11.92 -5.59
C VAL A 99 -12.69 -11.19 -5.00
N SER A 100 -12.19 -10.18 -5.69
CA SER A 100 -11.08 -9.32 -5.31
C SER A 100 -11.42 -8.46 -4.09
N GLY A 101 -10.40 -8.16 -3.29
CA GLY A 101 -10.49 -7.19 -2.18
C GLY A 101 -10.61 -5.73 -2.64
N TYR A 102 -10.52 -5.47 -3.95
CA TYR A 102 -10.56 -4.16 -4.58
C TYR A 102 -11.49 -4.20 -5.80
N PRO A 103 -11.94 -3.05 -6.34
CA PRO A 103 -12.64 -3.05 -7.61
C PRO A 103 -11.81 -3.73 -8.71
N ALA A 104 -12.47 -4.43 -9.62
CA ALA A 104 -11.88 -5.15 -10.74
C ALA A 104 -12.86 -5.15 -11.92
N ARG A 105 -12.47 -4.57 -13.07
CA ARG A 105 -13.28 -4.52 -14.30
C ARG A 105 -13.54 -5.90 -14.86
N SER A 106 -12.63 -6.84 -14.62
CA SER A 106 -12.83 -8.25 -14.94
C SER A 106 -13.98 -8.90 -14.17
N GLU A 107 -14.36 -8.34 -13.01
CA GLU A 107 -15.49 -8.81 -12.20
C GLU A 107 -16.80 -8.08 -12.52
N SER A 108 -16.72 -6.81 -12.92
CA SER A 108 -17.90 -5.97 -13.07
C SER A 108 -17.66 -4.72 -13.90
N VAL A 109 -18.67 -4.37 -14.69
CA VAL A 109 -18.74 -3.12 -15.45
C VAL A 109 -18.87 -1.89 -14.54
N HIS A 110 -19.26 -2.10 -13.27
CA HIS A 110 -19.40 -1.03 -12.28
C HIS A 110 -18.06 -0.61 -11.64
N ASP A 111 -17.00 -1.39 -11.83
CA ASP A 111 -15.69 -1.15 -11.22
C ASP A 111 -14.80 -0.38 -12.20
N VAL A 112 -14.23 0.76 -11.77
CA VAL A 112 -13.46 1.65 -12.66
C VAL A 112 -11.97 1.59 -12.38
N VAL A 113 -11.54 1.74 -11.12
CA VAL A 113 -10.12 1.81 -10.73
C VAL A 113 -9.76 0.56 -9.94
N GLU A 114 -8.78 -0.21 -10.42
CA GLU A 114 -8.46 -1.55 -9.90
C GLU A 114 -7.25 -1.60 -8.96
N ASN A 115 -6.79 -0.46 -8.47
CA ASN A 115 -5.61 -0.42 -7.61
C ASN A 115 -5.92 0.18 -6.25
N SER A 116 -5.04 -0.14 -5.32
CA SER A 116 -5.09 0.25 -3.92
C SER A 116 -4.26 1.49 -3.59
N HIS A 117 -3.68 2.14 -4.59
CA HIS A 117 -2.85 3.31 -4.34
C HIS A 117 -3.78 4.51 -4.18
N ALA A 118 -3.66 5.21 -3.06
CA ALA A 118 -4.58 6.28 -2.70
C ALA A 118 -4.39 7.54 -3.57
N SER A 119 -5.36 8.45 -3.45
CA SER A 119 -5.33 9.81 -4.01
C SER A 119 -5.47 9.88 -5.54
N THR A 120 -5.84 8.77 -6.20
CA THR A 120 -5.97 8.73 -7.67
C THR A 120 -7.39 8.99 -8.16
N ALA A 121 -8.40 8.80 -7.31
CA ALA A 121 -9.81 8.85 -7.72
C ALA A 121 -10.19 10.20 -8.32
N LEU A 122 -9.65 11.30 -7.79
CA LEU A 122 -9.94 12.65 -8.30
C LEU A 122 -9.36 12.86 -9.70
N SER A 123 -8.13 12.39 -9.96
CA SER A 123 -7.53 12.44 -11.30
C SER A 123 -8.30 11.57 -12.30
N TRP A 124 -8.72 10.38 -11.89
CA TRP A 124 -9.58 9.52 -12.71
C TRP A 124 -10.92 10.18 -13.02
N ALA A 125 -11.57 10.73 -12.01
CA ALA A 125 -12.86 11.37 -12.15
C ALA A 125 -12.78 12.63 -13.02
N ASP A 126 -11.71 13.43 -12.87
CA ASP A 126 -11.43 14.58 -13.72
C ASP A 126 -11.31 14.18 -15.19
N GLY A 127 -10.51 13.16 -15.48
CA GLY A 127 -10.31 12.66 -16.85
C GLY A 127 -11.60 12.12 -17.47
N ILE A 128 -12.40 11.36 -16.71
CA ILE A 128 -13.68 10.81 -17.18
C ILE A 128 -14.69 11.93 -17.44
N ALA A 129 -14.78 12.91 -16.53
CA ALA A 129 -15.69 14.04 -16.69
C ALA A 129 -15.33 14.90 -17.91
N ARG A 130 -14.04 15.19 -18.13
CA ARG A 130 -13.55 15.86 -19.34
C ARG A 130 -13.89 15.06 -20.60
N ALA A 131 -13.72 13.74 -20.58
CA ALA A 131 -14.06 12.89 -21.72
C ALA A 131 -15.56 12.90 -22.02
N ASN A 132 -16.43 12.92 -21.00
CA ASN A 132 -17.87 13.08 -21.19
C ASN A 132 -18.23 14.43 -21.81
N HIS A 133 -17.65 15.52 -21.30
CA HIS A 133 -17.85 16.87 -21.83
C HIS A 133 -17.42 16.97 -23.30
N LEU A 134 -16.20 16.51 -23.63
CA LEU A 134 -15.67 16.49 -25.01
C LEU A 134 -16.50 15.62 -25.97
N ALA A 135 -17.17 14.60 -25.44
CA ALA A 135 -18.05 13.73 -26.21
C ALA A 135 -19.52 14.21 -26.23
N HIS A 136 -19.82 15.40 -25.71
CA HIS A 136 -21.17 15.96 -25.58
C HIS A 136 -22.14 15.03 -24.83
N ARG A 137 -21.65 14.35 -23.79
CA ARG A 137 -22.43 13.46 -22.92
C ARG A 137 -22.80 14.20 -21.63
N GLU A 138 -23.72 15.15 -21.76
CA GLU A 138 -24.22 15.99 -20.66
C GLU A 138 -25.18 15.23 -19.73
N ASP A 139 -25.56 14.00 -20.10
CA ASP A 139 -26.52 13.17 -19.38
C ASP A 139 -25.87 12.12 -18.47
N ARG A 140 -24.57 12.30 -18.16
CA ARG A 140 -23.74 11.39 -17.36
C ARG A 140 -23.03 12.13 -16.23
N HIS A 141 -23.11 11.57 -15.04
CA HIS A 141 -22.42 12.07 -13.86
C HIS A 141 -21.16 11.23 -13.56
N VAL A 142 -20.18 11.86 -12.93
CA VAL A 142 -19.00 11.19 -12.38
C VAL A 142 -18.98 11.43 -10.87
N VAL A 143 -18.85 10.37 -10.09
CA VAL A 143 -18.80 10.43 -8.63
C VAL A 143 -17.46 9.87 -8.15
N ALA A 144 -16.66 10.67 -7.48
CA ALA A 144 -15.43 10.23 -6.84
C ALA A 144 -15.66 10.10 -5.33
N VAL A 145 -15.52 8.90 -4.77
CA VAL A 145 -15.60 8.65 -3.33
C VAL A 145 -14.18 8.52 -2.78
N ILE A 146 -13.72 9.54 -2.05
CA ILE A 146 -12.35 9.64 -1.53
C ILE A 146 -12.38 9.78 0.00
N GLY A 147 -11.48 9.07 0.69
CA GLY A 147 -11.34 9.19 2.15
C GLY A 147 -10.54 10.43 2.56
N ASP A 148 -10.75 10.93 3.77
CA ASP A 148 -9.97 12.05 4.35
C ASP A 148 -8.46 11.77 4.36
N GLY A 149 -8.03 10.54 4.66
CA GLY A 149 -6.63 10.14 4.55
C GLY A 149 -6.06 10.27 3.13
N ALA A 150 -6.82 9.88 2.11
CA ALA A 150 -6.41 9.98 0.71
C ALA A 150 -6.37 11.43 0.20
N MET A 151 -7.11 12.35 0.83
CA MET A 151 -7.03 13.79 0.54
C MET A 151 -5.70 14.41 1.00
N THR A 152 -4.89 13.71 1.81
CA THR A 152 -3.56 14.21 2.21
C THR A 152 -2.51 14.02 1.11
N GLY A 153 -2.76 13.17 0.11
CA GLY A 153 -1.79 12.88 -0.94
C GLY A 153 -1.71 13.94 -2.04
N GLY A 154 -0.49 14.22 -2.50
CA GLY A 154 -0.22 15.30 -3.47
C GLY A 154 -1.05 15.21 -4.75
N MET A 155 -1.24 14.01 -5.30
CA MET A 155 -2.03 13.79 -6.51
C MET A 155 -3.51 14.19 -6.36
N ALA A 156 -4.08 14.09 -5.16
CA ALA A 156 -5.45 14.57 -4.91
C ALA A 156 -5.51 16.09 -5.03
N TRP A 157 -4.49 16.81 -4.54
CA TRP A 157 -4.41 18.27 -4.62
C TRP A 157 -4.10 18.79 -6.01
N GLU A 158 -3.19 18.14 -6.72
CA GLU A 158 -2.94 18.40 -8.14
C GLU A 158 -4.25 18.29 -8.93
N ALA A 159 -5.02 17.23 -8.69
CA ALA A 159 -6.32 17.03 -9.33
C ALA A 159 -7.33 18.10 -8.91
N LEU A 160 -7.49 18.40 -7.62
CA LEU A 160 -8.42 19.42 -7.13
C LEU A 160 -8.14 20.79 -7.73
N ASN A 161 -6.88 21.19 -7.80
CA ASN A 161 -6.48 22.45 -8.41
C ASN A 161 -6.86 22.51 -9.90
N ASN A 162 -6.74 21.40 -10.63
CA ASN A 162 -7.15 21.32 -12.04
C ASN A 162 -8.68 21.22 -12.21
N ILE A 163 -9.38 20.59 -11.27
CA ILE A 163 -10.84 20.49 -11.26
C ILE A 163 -11.44 21.88 -11.04
N ALA A 164 -10.89 22.65 -10.10
CA ALA A 164 -11.30 24.02 -9.78
C ALA A 164 -11.27 24.97 -10.98
N ASP A 165 -10.23 24.91 -11.81
CA ASP A 165 -10.10 25.77 -13.00
C ASP A 165 -11.05 25.40 -14.14
N SER A 166 -11.74 24.26 -14.05
CA SER A 166 -12.50 23.74 -15.16
C SER A 166 -13.99 24.00 -15.06
N VAL A 167 -14.55 24.55 -16.12
CA VAL A 167 -16.00 24.73 -16.27
C VAL A 167 -16.68 23.41 -16.68
N ASP A 168 -17.82 23.15 -16.03
CA ASP A 168 -18.86 22.15 -16.38
C ASP A 168 -18.42 20.69 -16.63
N LYS A 169 -18.63 19.83 -15.62
CA LYS A 169 -18.12 18.45 -15.60
C LYS A 169 -19.08 17.41 -15.04
N HIS A 170 -20.24 17.81 -14.50
CA HIS A 170 -21.15 16.92 -13.76
C HIS A 170 -20.39 16.00 -12.78
N LEU A 171 -19.41 16.58 -12.08
CA LEU A 171 -18.49 15.87 -11.20
C LEU A 171 -18.86 16.12 -9.73
N VAL A 172 -19.17 15.03 -9.02
CA VAL A 172 -19.45 15.04 -7.59
C VAL A 172 -18.30 14.36 -6.85
N ILE A 173 -17.65 15.09 -5.94
CA ILE A 173 -16.58 14.57 -5.08
C ILE A 173 -17.18 14.33 -3.71
N VAL A 174 -17.30 13.06 -3.31
CA VAL A 174 -17.73 12.67 -1.98
C VAL A 174 -16.49 12.46 -1.11
N VAL A 175 -16.29 13.34 -0.13
CA VAL A 175 -15.25 13.18 0.89
C VAL A 175 -15.83 12.37 2.04
N ASN A 176 -15.41 11.13 2.17
CA ASN A 176 -15.70 10.23 3.29
C ASN A 176 -14.73 10.53 4.44
N ASP A 177 -15.13 11.39 5.36
CA ASP A 177 -14.35 11.75 6.54
C ASP A 177 -14.74 10.90 7.76
N ASN A 178 -13.82 10.01 8.14
CA ASN A 178 -13.88 9.30 9.43
C ASN A 178 -12.70 9.67 10.36
N GLY A 179 -11.89 10.66 9.95
CA GLY A 179 -10.64 11.11 10.55
C GLY A 179 -9.60 10.01 10.80
N ARG A 180 -9.60 8.95 9.99
CA ARG A 180 -8.60 7.87 10.06
C ARG A 180 -8.16 7.39 8.66
N SER A 181 -6.87 7.06 8.58
CA SER A 181 -6.27 6.22 7.54
C SER A 181 -5.99 4.82 8.13
N TYR A 182 -4.71 4.42 8.23
CA TYR A 182 -4.23 3.35 9.12
C TYR A 182 -4.16 3.84 10.58
N ALA A 183 -3.78 5.10 10.79
CA ALA A 183 -3.77 5.83 12.07
C ALA A 183 -4.71 7.06 11.99
N PRO A 184 -4.88 7.88 13.04
CA PRO A 184 -5.59 9.16 12.91
C PRO A 184 -5.02 9.99 11.75
N THR A 185 -5.89 10.61 10.96
CA THR A 185 -5.46 11.40 9.80
C THR A 185 -4.73 12.66 10.27
N ILE A 186 -3.58 12.93 9.67
CA ILE A 186 -2.68 14.02 10.06
C ILE A 186 -2.46 15.02 8.92
N GLY A 187 -2.05 16.24 9.27
CA GLY A 187 -1.78 17.34 8.34
C GLY A 187 -2.73 18.52 8.51
N GLY A 188 -2.35 19.68 7.96
CA GLY A 188 -3.13 20.92 8.11
C GLY A 188 -4.57 20.80 7.59
N LEU A 189 -4.78 20.08 6.49
CA LEU A 189 -6.13 19.77 5.99
C LEU A 189 -6.90 18.87 6.95
N ALA A 190 -6.24 17.85 7.51
CA ALA A 190 -6.88 16.94 8.47
C ALA A 190 -7.39 17.69 9.70
N HIS A 191 -6.62 18.66 10.20
CA HIS A 191 -7.06 19.54 11.29
C HIS A 191 -8.24 20.45 10.88
N HIS A 192 -8.27 20.92 9.64
CA HIS A 192 -9.42 21.70 9.12
C HIS A 192 -10.69 20.84 9.02
N LEU A 193 -10.58 19.60 8.56
CA LEU A 193 -11.67 18.62 8.52
C LEU A 193 -12.10 18.20 9.95
N ASP A 194 -11.15 18.01 10.87
CA ASP A 194 -11.44 17.68 12.26
C ASP A 194 -12.16 18.82 13.00
N ALA A 195 -11.81 20.07 12.72
CA ALA A 195 -12.53 21.24 13.24
C ALA A 195 -13.97 21.31 12.74
N LEU A 196 -14.23 20.88 11.50
CA LEU A 196 -15.59 20.71 10.95
C LEU A 196 -16.36 19.59 11.66
N ARG A 197 -15.70 18.47 11.95
CA ARG A 197 -16.27 17.29 12.61
C ARG A 197 -16.60 17.51 14.09
N THR A 198 -15.79 18.27 14.81
CA THR A 198 -15.91 18.51 16.25
C THR A 198 -16.89 19.64 16.61
N ASN A 199 -17.50 20.31 15.62
CA ASN A 199 -18.47 21.39 15.81
C ASN A 199 -19.99 21.02 15.73
N PRO A 200 -20.51 19.86 16.17
CA PRO A 200 -21.97 19.62 16.27
C PRO A 200 -22.65 20.42 17.40
N GLY A 201 -21.88 21.11 18.25
CA GLY A 201 -22.40 21.84 19.41
C GLY A 201 -23.32 23.01 19.04
N TYR A 202 -23.16 23.59 17.85
CA TYR A 202 -23.89 24.80 17.45
C TYR A 202 -25.37 24.54 17.13
N GLU A 203 -25.69 23.44 16.44
CA GLU A 203 -27.08 23.03 16.10
C GLU A 203 -27.88 22.63 17.35
N ARG A 204 -27.25 21.93 18.30
CA ARG A 204 -27.88 21.58 19.60
C ARG A 204 -28.07 22.79 20.50
N MET A 205 -27.13 23.74 20.49
CA MET A 205 -27.25 24.99 21.23
C MET A 205 -28.34 25.90 20.63
N LEU A 206 -28.39 26.04 19.30
CA LEU A 206 -29.42 26.82 18.60
C LEU A 206 -30.82 26.25 18.77
N SER A 207 -30.99 24.93 18.69
CA SER A 207 -32.28 24.26 18.91
C SER A 207 -32.76 24.36 20.36
N THR A 208 -31.84 24.33 21.33
CA THR A 208 -32.14 24.53 22.76
C THR A 208 -32.50 25.98 23.07
N VAL A 209 -31.77 26.94 22.52
CA VAL A 209 -32.06 28.38 22.64
C VAL A 209 -33.38 28.72 21.95
N LYS A 210 -33.64 28.17 20.76
CA LYS A 210 -34.89 28.34 20.01
C LYS A 210 -36.09 27.74 20.76
N LYS A 211 -35.94 26.55 21.38
CA LYS A 211 -36.99 25.95 22.22
C LYS A 211 -37.24 26.76 23.51
N GLY A 212 -36.19 27.27 24.15
CA GLY A 212 -36.30 28.07 25.38
C GLY A 212 -36.89 29.47 25.16
N LEU A 213 -36.58 30.13 24.05
CA LEU A 213 -37.13 31.44 23.70
C LEU A 213 -38.59 31.36 23.24
N LEU A 214 -38.97 30.30 22.52
CA LEU A 214 -40.35 30.09 22.07
C LEU A 214 -41.28 29.64 23.21
N SER A 215 -40.75 29.08 24.30
CA SER A 215 -41.54 28.69 25.48
C SER A 215 -41.94 29.86 26.40
N GLN A 216 -41.45 31.09 26.17
CA GLN A 216 -41.72 32.25 27.03
C GLN A 216 -42.76 33.25 26.50
N GLY A 217 -43.51 32.92 25.43
CA GLY A 217 -44.58 33.78 24.92
C GLY A 217 -44.10 35.09 24.30
N ALA A 218 -44.93 36.15 24.35
CA ALA A 218 -44.74 37.41 23.62
C ALA A 218 -43.38 38.13 23.82
N PRO A 219 -42.73 38.13 25.01
CA PRO A 219 -41.40 38.71 25.19
C PRO A 219 -40.28 37.98 24.42
N GLY A 220 -40.41 36.66 24.23
CA GLY A 220 -39.41 35.83 23.55
C GLY A 220 -39.36 36.02 22.04
N ARG A 221 -40.49 36.40 21.42
CA ARG A 221 -40.55 36.70 19.97
C ARG A 221 -39.83 38.01 19.62
N ALA A 222 -39.95 39.04 20.46
CA ALA A 222 -39.25 40.31 20.25
C ALA A 222 -37.72 40.16 20.35
N ALA A 223 -37.23 39.33 21.27
CA ALA A 223 -35.81 39.00 21.39
C ALA A 223 -35.30 38.15 20.20
N TYR A 224 -36.14 37.25 19.67
CA TYR A 224 -35.84 36.44 18.49
C TYR A 224 -35.71 37.29 17.21
N ASP A 225 -36.56 38.31 17.05
CA ASP A 225 -36.53 39.23 15.90
C ASP A 225 -35.34 40.20 15.97
N ALA A 226 -34.94 40.65 17.17
CA ALA A 226 -33.73 41.45 17.37
C ALA A 226 -32.44 40.65 17.05
N LEU A 227 -32.40 39.37 17.40
CA LEU A 227 -31.31 38.44 17.04
C LEU A 227 -31.24 38.17 15.52
N HIS A 228 -32.38 38.23 14.82
CA HIS A 228 -32.41 38.14 13.35
C HIS A 228 -31.89 39.40 12.65
N GLY A 229 -32.06 40.58 13.26
CA GLY A 229 -31.51 41.84 12.74
C GLY A 229 -29.98 41.88 12.72
N LEU A 230 -29.32 41.20 13.67
CA LEU A 230 -27.86 41.10 13.77
C LEU A 230 -27.26 40.09 12.77
N LYS A 231 -28.09 39.20 12.21
CA LYS A 231 -27.68 38.09 11.33
C LYS A 231 -27.22 38.52 9.93
N ARG A 232 -27.40 39.80 9.55
CA ARG A 232 -26.87 40.35 8.29
C ARG A 232 -25.43 40.85 8.37
N GLY A 233 -24.91 41.16 9.57
CA GLY A 233 -23.55 41.67 9.76
C GLY A 233 -22.53 40.64 10.28
N LEU A 234 -22.99 39.44 10.66
CA LEU A 234 -22.15 38.34 11.16
C LEU A 234 -21.95 37.20 10.15
N LYS A 235 -22.36 37.38 8.89
CA LYS A 235 -22.17 36.35 7.85
C LYS A 235 -20.72 36.21 7.37
N ASP A 236 -19.87 37.20 7.64
CA ASP A 236 -18.51 37.24 7.12
C ASP A 236 -17.44 36.67 8.10
N VAL A 237 -17.85 36.09 9.25
CA VAL A 237 -16.91 35.57 10.29
C VAL A 237 -17.31 34.18 10.81
N LEU A 238 -17.79 33.30 9.92
CA LEU A 238 -18.02 31.88 10.25
C LEU A 238 -17.31 31.00 9.21
N VAL A 239 -15.99 30.89 9.35
CA VAL A 239 -15.13 29.99 8.56
C VAL A 239 -15.29 28.58 9.12
N PRO A 240 -15.83 27.64 8.33
CA PRO A 240 -15.01 26.51 7.90
C PRO A 240 -15.30 25.93 6.48
N SER A 241 -16.24 26.49 5.70
CA SER A 241 -16.45 26.15 4.27
C SER A 241 -15.57 26.96 3.29
N ALA A 242 -14.96 28.06 3.77
CA ALA A 242 -14.23 29.01 2.93
C ALA A 242 -13.06 28.38 2.15
N PHE A 243 -12.34 27.39 2.69
CA PHE A 243 -11.14 26.87 2.03
C PHE A 243 -11.41 26.28 0.62
N PHE A 244 -12.42 25.43 0.46
CA PHE A 244 -12.74 24.84 -0.84
C PHE A 244 -13.50 25.82 -1.75
N GLU A 245 -14.29 26.71 -1.15
CA GLU A 245 -14.96 27.81 -1.87
C GLU A 245 -13.95 28.83 -2.41
N ASP A 246 -12.87 29.10 -1.68
CA ASP A 246 -11.74 29.96 -2.07
C ASP A 246 -10.93 29.32 -3.22
N LEU A 247 -10.87 27.98 -3.28
CA LEU A 247 -10.38 27.25 -4.45
C LEU A 247 -11.34 27.32 -5.64
N GLY A 248 -12.56 27.82 -5.48
CA GLY A 248 -13.56 27.93 -6.53
C GLY A 248 -14.42 26.67 -6.73
N ILE A 249 -14.40 25.71 -5.79
CA ILE A 249 -15.20 24.49 -5.86
C ILE A 249 -16.40 24.61 -4.92
N LYS A 250 -17.60 24.32 -5.44
CA LYS A 250 -18.81 24.28 -4.61
C LYS A 250 -18.67 23.24 -3.51
N TYR A 251 -19.10 23.59 -2.31
CA TYR A 251 -18.98 22.73 -1.14
C TYR A 251 -20.35 22.56 -0.46
N THR A 252 -20.69 21.32 -0.07
CA THR A 252 -21.91 20.97 0.65
C THR A 252 -21.56 20.03 1.80
N GLY A 253 -21.87 20.42 3.03
CA GLY A 253 -21.65 19.61 4.23
C GLY A 253 -21.13 20.41 5.43
N PRO A 254 -20.75 19.74 6.53
CA PRO A 254 -20.73 18.28 6.69
C PRO A 254 -22.13 17.65 6.75
N VAL A 255 -22.28 16.45 6.21
CA VAL A 255 -23.50 15.61 6.22
C VAL A 255 -23.25 14.39 7.10
N ASP A 256 -24.23 13.98 7.91
CA ASP A 256 -24.16 12.72 8.65
C ASP A 256 -24.20 11.54 7.66
N GLY A 257 -23.09 10.81 7.55
CA GLY A 257 -22.93 9.67 6.65
C GLY A 257 -23.69 8.42 7.04
N HIS A 258 -24.48 8.47 8.12
CA HIS A 258 -25.35 7.39 8.56
C HIS A 258 -26.83 7.80 8.60
N ASP A 259 -27.17 8.98 8.07
CA ASP A 259 -28.54 9.41 7.81
C ASP A 259 -28.82 9.34 6.30
N GLU A 260 -29.50 8.27 5.89
CA GLU A 260 -29.84 8.01 4.48
C GLU A 260 -30.61 9.18 3.85
N THR A 261 -31.50 9.83 4.61
CA THR A 261 -32.32 10.95 4.09
C THR A 261 -31.45 12.18 3.86
N ALA A 262 -30.56 12.48 4.80
CA ALA A 262 -29.62 13.60 4.66
C ALA A 262 -28.65 13.37 3.50
N LEU A 263 -28.15 12.15 3.34
CA LEU A 263 -27.28 11.74 2.24
C LEU A 263 -27.97 11.86 0.88
N GLU A 264 -29.13 11.24 0.69
CA GLU A 264 -29.89 11.31 -0.56
C GLU A 264 -30.20 12.76 -0.95
N PHE A 265 -30.58 13.59 0.03
CA PHE A 265 -30.86 15.00 -0.19
C PHE A 265 -29.63 15.77 -0.67
N ALA A 266 -28.49 15.61 0.03
CA ALA A 266 -27.25 16.29 -0.33
C ALA A 266 -26.72 15.85 -1.70
N LEU A 267 -26.72 14.54 -1.97
CA LEU A 267 -26.26 13.98 -3.24
C LEU A 267 -27.19 14.35 -4.40
N THR A 268 -28.51 14.40 -4.18
CA THR A 268 -29.47 14.83 -5.20
C THR A 268 -29.24 16.29 -5.58
N ARG A 269 -29.03 17.17 -4.60
CA ARG A 269 -28.67 18.57 -4.87
C ARG A 269 -27.32 18.70 -5.58
N ALA A 270 -26.33 17.92 -5.17
CA ALA A 270 -25.02 17.89 -5.82
C ALA A 270 -25.14 17.51 -7.31
N ARG A 271 -26.00 16.52 -7.62
CA ARG A 271 -26.28 16.05 -8.98
C ARG A 271 -26.92 17.10 -9.89
N GLU A 272 -27.65 18.07 -9.33
CA GLU A 272 -28.27 19.16 -10.08
C GLU A 272 -27.27 20.21 -10.58
N TYR A 273 -26.05 20.24 -10.01
CA TYR A 273 -25.01 21.14 -10.47
C TYR A 273 -24.28 20.61 -11.72
N ALA A 274 -24.02 21.53 -12.64
CA ALA A 274 -23.16 21.33 -13.80
C ALA A 274 -21.67 21.39 -13.43
N GLU A 275 -21.33 22.33 -12.53
CA GLU A 275 -19.99 22.53 -12.00
C GLU A 275 -19.58 21.46 -10.97
N PRO A 276 -18.27 21.21 -10.79
CA PRO A 276 -17.78 20.32 -9.75
C PRO A 276 -18.26 20.73 -8.34
N VAL A 277 -18.65 19.73 -7.55
CA VAL A 277 -19.12 19.94 -6.17
C VAL A 277 -18.53 18.91 -5.22
N ILE A 278 -18.11 19.37 -4.05
CA ILE A 278 -17.68 18.54 -2.93
C ILE A 278 -18.87 18.32 -1.98
N VAL A 279 -19.16 17.06 -1.68
CA VAL A 279 -20.07 16.64 -0.62
C VAL A 279 -19.24 16.05 0.50
N HIS A 280 -19.15 16.75 1.63
CA HIS A 280 -18.40 16.30 2.80
C HIS A 280 -19.30 15.47 3.72
N VAL A 281 -18.96 14.18 3.87
CA VAL A 281 -19.74 13.19 4.60
C VAL A 281 -18.95 12.67 5.79
N ILE A 282 -19.53 12.76 6.99
CA ILE A 282 -18.92 12.28 8.24
C ILE A 282 -19.36 10.85 8.50
N THR A 283 -18.43 9.90 8.54
CA THR A 283 -18.71 8.49 8.84
C THR A 283 -17.95 7.98 10.05
N GLN A 284 -18.29 6.77 10.49
CA GLN A 284 -17.65 6.07 11.61
C GLN A 284 -17.06 4.75 11.12
N LYS A 285 -15.72 4.66 11.10
CA LYS A 285 -15.01 3.42 10.75
C LYS A 285 -15.32 2.32 11.77
N GLY A 286 -15.69 1.15 11.29
CA GLY A 286 -16.08 0.01 12.14
C GLY A 286 -17.54 0.00 12.59
N ARG A 287 -18.37 0.96 12.15
CA ARG A 287 -19.73 1.16 12.67
C ARG A 287 -20.60 -0.10 12.67
N GLY A 288 -21.27 -0.33 13.80
CA GLY A 288 -22.21 -1.43 14.00
C GLY A 288 -21.52 -2.75 14.37
N TYR A 289 -20.22 -2.72 14.67
CA TYR A 289 -19.47 -3.87 15.14
C TYR A 289 -18.53 -3.48 16.29
N THR A 290 -18.98 -3.74 17.52
CA THR A 290 -18.29 -3.32 18.75
C THR A 290 -16.80 -3.67 18.80
N PRO A 291 -16.33 -4.88 18.40
CA PRO A 291 -14.90 -5.17 18.37
C PRO A 291 -14.10 -4.23 17.45
N ALA A 292 -14.67 -3.81 16.32
CA ALA A 292 -14.01 -2.83 15.45
C ALA A 292 -14.10 -1.40 16.01
N GLU A 293 -15.17 -1.04 16.72
CA GLU A 293 -15.35 0.27 17.36
C GLU A 293 -14.49 0.47 18.62
N GLU A 294 -14.05 -0.61 19.27
CA GLU A 294 -13.21 -0.55 20.47
C GLU A 294 -11.73 -0.73 20.16
N ASP A 295 -11.39 -1.22 18.97
CA ASP A 295 -10.02 -1.28 18.50
C ASP A 295 -9.44 0.14 18.28
N MET A 296 -8.65 0.59 19.25
CA MET A 296 -8.04 1.91 19.22
C MET A 296 -6.91 2.03 18.19
N ALA A 297 -6.28 0.90 17.85
CA ALA A 297 -5.14 0.81 16.94
C ALA A 297 -5.52 1.26 15.53
N ASP A 298 -6.46 0.58 14.86
CA ASP A 298 -6.81 0.88 13.48
C ASP A 298 -8.30 0.75 13.12
N ARG A 299 -9.16 0.36 14.08
CA ARG A 299 -10.60 0.14 13.91
C ARG A 299 -10.90 -0.98 12.90
N PHE A 300 -10.09 -2.04 12.93
CA PHE A 300 -10.13 -3.19 12.01
C PHE A 300 -9.99 -2.74 10.56
N HIS A 301 -8.99 -1.88 10.27
CA HIS A 301 -8.73 -1.39 8.91
C HIS A 301 -8.63 -2.55 7.92
N ALA A 302 -7.79 -3.53 8.25
CA ALA A 302 -7.69 -4.82 7.60
C ALA A 302 -7.54 -5.91 8.66
N VAL A 303 -8.30 -6.99 8.53
CA VAL A 303 -8.26 -8.13 9.45
C VAL A 303 -7.78 -9.39 8.74
N GLY A 304 -7.03 -10.22 9.47
CA GLY A 304 -6.86 -11.63 9.14
C GLY A 304 -8.13 -12.44 9.41
N ARG A 305 -7.97 -13.73 9.71
CA ARG A 305 -9.09 -14.56 10.16
C ARG A 305 -9.37 -14.27 11.64
N ILE A 306 -10.60 -13.87 11.97
CA ILE A 306 -11.00 -13.49 13.32
C ILE A 306 -12.26 -14.25 13.76
N HIS A 307 -12.46 -14.39 15.06
CA HIS A 307 -13.72 -14.88 15.60
C HIS A 307 -14.78 -13.75 15.51
N PRO A 308 -15.93 -13.97 14.87
CA PRO A 308 -16.87 -12.89 14.55
C PRO A 308 -17.50 -12.24 15.78
N GLU A 309 -17.66 -12.94 16.91
CA GLU A 309 -18.25 -12.34 18.12
C GLU A 309 -17.24 -11.55 18.97
N THR A 310 -15.98 -11.98 18.99
CA THR A 310 -14.96 -11.41 19.89
C THR A 310 -13.96 -10.51 19.18
N GLY A 311 -13.90 -10.56 17.84
CA GLY A 311 -12.89 -9.87 17.03
C GLY A 311 -11.47 -10.43 17.16
N LEU A 312 -11.26 -11.48 17.98
CA LEU A 312 -9.93 -12.00 18.26
C LEU A 312 -9.38 -12.82 17.08
N PRO A 313 -8.08 -12.70 16.76
CA PRO A 313 -7.45 -13.45 15.68
C PRO A 313 -7.49 -14.96 15.95
N VAL A 314 -7.90 -15.72 14.93
CA VAL A 314 -7.90 -17.20 14.95
C VAL A 314 -6.47 -17.75 14.88
N VAL A 315 -5.56 -17.00 14.25
CA VAL A 315 -4.12 -17.28 14.20
C VAL A 315 -3.39 -15.98 14.53
N PRO A 316 -2.44 -15.95 15.49
CA PRO A 316 -1.66 -14.76 15.78
C PRO A 316 -0.97 -14.24 14.51
N GLU A 317 -1.12 -12.94 14.24
CA GLU A 317 -0.40 -12.31 13.14
C GLU A 317 1.10 -12.35 13.42
N ARG A 318 1.85 -12.93 12.49
CA ARG A 318 3.31 -13.03 12.60
C ARG A 318 3.94 -11.81 11.92
N PHE A 319 4.08 -10.71 12.66
CA PHE A 319 4.84 -9.52 12.25
C PHE A 319 6.36 -9.74 12.37
N GLY A 320 6.86 -10.91 11.95
CA GLY A 320 8.24 -11.31 12.28
C GLY A 320 9.26 -10.26 11.84
N TRP A 321 9.29 -9.94 10.54
CA TRP A 321 10.24 -8.99 9.98
C TRP A 321 10.06 -7.56 10.53
N THR A 322 8.82 -7.08 10.52
CA THR A 322 8.46 -5.74 11.00
C THR A 322 8.82 -5.53 12.47
N ALA A 323 8.64 -6.56 13.32
CA ALA A 323 8.99 -6.50 14.74
C ALA A 323 10.51 -6.40 14.95
N VAL A 324 11.31 -7.15 14.19
CA VAL A 324 12.79 -7.06 14.25
C VAL A 324 13.25 -5.67 13.82
N PHE A 325 12.69 -5.13 12.73
CA PHE A 325 12.97 -3.77 12.30
C PHE A 325 12.62 -2.75 13.41
N ALA A 326 11.42 -2.86 13.99
CA ALA A 326 10.93 -1.96 15.02
C ALA A 326 11.83 -1.93 16.27
N GLU A 327 12.28 -3.11 16.72
CA GLU A 327 13.19 -3.22 17.85
C GLU A 327 14.56 -2.62 17.51
N GLU A 328 15.12 -2.95 16.35
CA GLU A 328 16.46 -2.55 15.97
C GLU A 328 16.55 -1.04 15.69
N VAL A 329 15.58 -0.45 14.98
CA VAL A 329 15.59 0.99 14.68
C VAL A 329 15.48 1.83 15.95
N LEU A 330 14.69 1.37 16.93
CA LEU A 330 14.60 2.01 18.24
C LEU A 330 15.94 1.95 18.99
N GLU A 331 16.58 0.78 19.00
CA GLU A 331 17.88 0.64 19.66
C GLU A 331 18.98 1.48 18.99
N LEU A 332 18.94 1.61 17.67
CA LEU A 332 19.86 2.49 16.94
C LEU A 332 19.58 3.97 17.23
N ALA A 333 18.32 4.39 17.23
CA ALA A 333 17.94 5.78 17.52
C ALA A 333 18.31 6.22 18.94
N ARG A 334 18.33 5.30 19.92
CA ARG A 334 18.83 5.56 21.28
C ARG A 334 20.33 5.86 21.33
N ARG A 335 21.10 5.37 20.35
CA ARG A 335 22.56 5.49 20.30
C ARG A 335 23.04 6.56 19.33
N ASP A 336 22.21 6.94 18.36
CA ASP A 336 22.52 7.95 17.36
C ASP A 336 21.40 8.99 17.28
N GLU A 337 21.71 10.21 17.75
CA GLU A 337 20.79 11.33 17.78
C GLU A 337 20.44 11.88 16.38
N ARG A 338 21.06 11.37 15.31
CA ARG A 338 20.74 11.77 13.94
C ARG A 338 19.60 10.95 13.35
N ILE A 339 19.29 9.76 13.86
CA ILE A 339 18.32 8.85 13.24
C ILE A 339 16.88 9.35 13.41
N VAL A 340 16.18 9.65 12.31
CA VAL A 340 14.77 10.07 12.35
C VAL A 340 13.92 9.09 11.56
N GLY A 341 12.89 8.53 12.18
CA GLY A 341 11.90 7.70 11.49
C GLY A 341 10.98 8.57 10.65
N VAL A 342 10.77 8.21 9.38
CA VAL A 342 9.85 8.91 8.47
C VAL A 342 8.92 7.88 7.83
N THR A 343 7.62 8.18 7.74
CA THR A 343 6.65 7.31 7.08
C THR A 343 5.53 8.11 6.42
N ALA A 344 4.77 7.45 5.54
CA ALA A 344 3.62 8.02 4.87
C ALA A 344 2.33 7.31 5.32
N ALA A 345 1.71 7.79 6.39
CA ALA A 345 0.47 7.30 7.00
C ALA A 345 0.51 5.83 7.47
N MET A 346 1.69 5.25 7.68
CA MET A 346 1.85 3.82 7.99
C MET A 346 2.72 3.57 9.24
N GLN A 347 2.77 4.48 10.20
CA GLN A 347 3.63 4.39 11.39
C GLN A 347 3.64 3.01 12.07
N GLN A 348 2.47 2.49 12.45
CA GLN A 348 2.39 1.15 13.06
C GLN A 348 2.65 0.02 12.04
N PRO A 349 1.99 -0.01 10.87
CA PRO A 349 2.18 -1.11 9.93
C PRO A 349 3.59 -1.30 9.36
N VAL A 350 4.47 -0.29 9.44
CA VAL A 350 5.90 -0.39 9.05
C VAL A 350 6.84 -0.50 10.24
N GLY A 351 6.33 -0.60 11.48
CA GLY A 351 7.13 -0.85 12.67
C GLY A 351 7.78 0.38 13.31
N LEU A 352 7.33 1.60 13.02
CA LEU A 352 7.82 2.81 13.68
C LEU A 352 7.08 3.16 14.97
N GLN A 353 5.97 2.49 15.30
CA GLN A 353 5.21 2.78 16.52
C GLN A 353 6.06 2.70 17.81
N PRO A 354 6.89 1.66 18.03
CA PRO A 354 7.71 1.62 19.25
C PRO A 354 8.72 2.77 19.35
N LEU A 355 9.21 3.27 18.21
CA LEU A 355 10.07 4.46 18.17
C LEU A 355 9.27 5.72 18.51
N ALA A 356 8.07 5.87 17.95
CA ALA A 356 7.18 7.00 18.23
C ALA A 356 6.74 7.04 19.71
N ASP A 357 6.47 5.89 20.31
CA ASP A 357 6.08 5.79 21.72
C ASP A 357 7.23 6.18 22.67
N ALA A 358 8.47 5.82 22.30
CA ALA A 358 9.65 6.08 23.12
C ALA A 358 10.28 7.47 22.88
N MET A 359 10.23 7.97 21.64
CA MET A 359 10.92 9.17 21.16
C MET A 359 10.01 9.89 20.13
N PRO A 360 8.87 10.47 20.55
CA PRO A 360 7.85 11.00 19.64
C PRO A 360 8.36 12.13 18.73
N GLU A 361 9.33 12.92 19.17
CA GLU A 361 10.00 13.96 18.39
C GLU A 361 10.90 13.41 17.27
N ARG A 362 11.10 12.09 17.20
CA ARG A 362 11.97 11.39 16.25
C ARG A 362 11.22 10.52 15.26
N VAL A 363 9.90 10.66 15.18
CA VAL A 363 9.07 10.04 14.13
C VAL A 363 8.24 11.11 13.46
N ILE A 364 8.34 11.18 12.13
CA ILE A 364 7.58 12.12 11.29
C ILE A 364 6.71 11.28 10.36
N ASP A 365 5.40 11.38 10.55
CA ASP A 365 4.41 10.88 9.60
C ASP A 365 3.95 12.05 8.73
N VAL A 366 4.04 11.89 7.41
CA VAL A 366 3.71 12.95 6.44
C VAL A 366 2.31 12.82 5.83
N GLY A 367 1.49 11.88 6.32
CA GLY A 367 0.25 11.49 5.65
C GLY A 367 0.53 10.65 4.40
N ILE A 368 -0.45 10.46 3.51
CA ILE A 368 -0.27 9.62 2.31
C ILE A 368 0.49 10.39 1.22
N ALA A 369 1.75 10.74 1.49
CA ALA A 369 2.58 11.58 0.64
C ALA A 369 4.01 11.03 0.52
N GLU A 370 4.17 9.88 -0.14
CA GLU A 370 5.46 9.21 -0.28
C GLU A 370 6.51 10.09 -0.99
N GLN A 371 6.11 10.89 -1.99
CA GLN A 371 7.01 11.84 -2.65
C GLN A 371 7.58 12.83 -1.63
N HIS A 372 6.69 13.42 -0.82
CA HIS A 372 7.10 14.37 0.21
C HIS A 372 7.99 13.70 1.27
N ALA A 373 7.70 12.46 1.66
CA ALA A 373 8.53 11.72 2.62
C ALA A 373 9.99 11.61 2.14
N LEU A 374 10.23 11.28 0.88
CA LEU A 374 11.58 11.12 0.32
C LEU A 374 12.28 12.46 0.13
N THR A 375 11.62 13.47 -0.43
CA THR A 375 12.24 14.80 -0.60
C THR A 375 12.51 15.47 0.76
N ALA A 376 11.60 15.34 1.73
CA ALA A 376 11.83 15.85 3.09
C ALA A 376 12.99 15.13 3.77
N ALA A 377 13.13 13.81 3.57
CA ALA A 377 14.29 13.05 4.04
C ALA A 377 15.59 13.58 3.42
N ALA A 378 15.64 13.86 2.12
CA ALA A 378 16.81 14.50 1.51
C ALA A 378 17.16 15.84 2.21
N GLY A 379 16.17 16.67 2.50
CA GLY A 379 16.35 17.92 3.26
C GLY A 379 16.86 17.70 4.70
N MET A 380 16.37 16.68 5.39
CA MET A 380 16.87 16.30 6.73
C MET A 380 18.32 15.81 6.67
N ALA A 381 18.68 15.02 5.66
CA ALA A 381 20.04 14.55 5.44
C ALA A 381 20.99 15.72 5.16
N PHE A 382 20.58 16.68 4.33
CA PHE A 382 21.31 17.92 4.11
C PHE A 382 21.55 18.72 5.41
N ALA A 383 20.58 18.71 6.33
CA ALA A 383 20.68 19.36 7.63
C ALA A 383 21.45 18.55 8.69
N GLY A 384 22.03 17.40 8.34
CA GLY A 384 22.89 16.60 9.23
C GLY A 384 22.19 15.46 9.99
N MET A 385 20.92 15.19 9.68
CA MET A 385 20.21 14.02 10.22
C MET A 385 20.43 12.77 9.34
N HIS A 386 20.06 11.59 9.83
CA HIS A 386 20.00 10.35 9.07
C HIS A 386 18.56 9.82 9.04
N PRO A 387 17.77 10.19 8.03
CA PRO A 387 16.38 9.75 7.94
C PRO A 387 16.28 8.26 7.54
N VAL A 388 15.43 7.54 8.27
CA VAL A 388 15.00 6.16 7.96
C VAL A 388 13.55 6.21 7.47
N VAL A 389 13.38 6.17 6.16
CA VAL A 389 12.07 6.23 5.51
C VAL A 389 11.48 4.82 5.38
N ALA A 390 10.43 4.52 6.14
CA ALA A 390 9.80 3.20 6.18
C ALA A 390 8.45 3.20 5.44
N LEU A 391 8.36 2.35 4.40
CA LEU A 391 7.21 2.24 3.48
C LEU A 391 6.94 0.77 3.14
N TYR A 392 5.80 0.49 2.51
CA TYR A 392 5.66 -0.73 1.73
C TYR A 392 6.37 -0.59 0.39
N ALA A 393 7.00 -1.67 -0.06
CA ALA A 393 7.76 -1.69 -1.32
C ALA A 393 6.97 -1.19 -2.52
N THR A 394 5.67 -1.53 -2.62
CA THR A 394 4.84 -1.06 -3.74
C THR A 394 4.60 0.45 -3.73
N PHE A 395 4.67 1.12 -2.58
CA PHE A 395 4.40 2.56 -2.46
C PHE A 395 5.63 3.41 -2.76
N LEU A 396 6.84 2.84 -2.68
CA LEU A 396 8.05 3.49 -3.18
C LEU A 396 7.93 3.88 -4.66
N ASN A 397 7.14 3.14 -5.45
CA ASN A 397 6.87 3.48 -6.84
C ASN A 397 6.32 4.92 -7.02
N ARG A 398 5.63 5.48 -6.02
CA ARG A 398 5.16 6.88 -6.05
C ARG A 398 6.29 7.89 -5.92
N ALA A 399 7.37 7.52 -5.24
CA ALA A 399 8.49 8.38 -4.87
C ALA A 399 9.81 8.00 -5.58
N PHE A 400 9.72 7.25 -6.68
CA PHE A 400 10.91 6.81 -7.41
C PHE A 400 11.75 7.99 -7.91
N ASP A 401 11.10 9.01 -8.48
CA ASP A 401 11.78 10.21 -8.97
C ASP A 401 12.46 10.97 -7.83
N GLN A 402 11.81 11.10 -6.67
CA GLN A 402 12.40 11.75 -5.49
C GLN A 402 13.61 10.95 -4.96
N LEU A 403 13.54 9.61 -4.95
CA LEU A 403 14.70 8.79 -4.60
C LEU A 403 15.85 8.97 -5.60
N LEU A 404 15.55 9.08 -6.89
CA LEU A 404 16.55 9.25 -7.95
C LEU A 404 17.17 10.66 -7.94
N MET A 405 16.34 11.69 -7.93
CA MET A 405 16.75 13.09 -8.15
C MET A 405 17.06 13.84 -6.87
N ASP A 406 16.28 13.65 -5.80
CA ASP A 406 16.49 14.41 -4.56
C ASP A 406 17.46 13.69 -3.61
N VAL A 407 17.50 12.36 -3.64
CA VAL A 407 18.35 11.57 -2.73
C VAL A 407 19.63 11.12 -3.43
N ALA A 408 19.52 10.31 -4.48
CA ALA A 408 20.68 9.64 -5.08
C ALA A 408 21.63 10.60 -5.81
N LEU A 409 21.10 11.55 -6.59
CA LEU A 409 21.90 12.59 -7.25
C LEU A 409 22.78 13.36 -6.26
N HIS A 410 22.29 13.53 -5.04
CA HIS A 410 22.95 14.27 -3.97
C HIS A 410 23.82 13.39 -3.06
N TRP A 411 23.92 12.08 -3.34
CA TRP A 411 24.59 11.10 -2.48
C TRP A 411 24.13 11.19 -1.01
N ALA A 412 22.85 11.52 -0.80
CA ALA A 412 22.33 11.77 0.54
C ALA A 412 22.26 10.47 1.35
N GLY A 413 22.76 10.51 2.59
CA GLY A 413 22.66 9.43 3.58
C GLY A 413 21.23 9.22 4.06
N VAL A 414 20.39 8.63 3.21
CA VAL A 414 19.00 8.27 3.50
C VAL A 414 18.88 6.75 3.47
N THR A 415 18.29 6.16 4.52
CA THR A 415 17.96 4.73 4.53
C THR A 415 16.49 4.54 4.24
N VAL A 416 16.15 3.81 3.18
CA VAL A 416 14.78 3.42 2.87
C VAL A 416 14.55 1.97 3.32
N VAL A 417 13.48 1.73 4.06
CA VAL A 417 13.09 0.40 4.53
C VAL A 417 11.76 0.02 3.88
N LEU A 418 11.78 -1.08 3.14
CA LEU A 418 10.67 -1.60 2.35
C LEU A 418 10.13 -2.88 2.97
N ASP A 419 9.04 -2.73 3.72
CA ASP A 419 8.21 -3.87 4.18
C ASP A 419 7.34 -4.36 3.00
N ARG A 420 6.81 -5.58 3.10
CA ARG A 420 5.96 -6.23 2.11
C ARG A 420 6.57 -6.26 0.71
N ALA A 421 7.89 -6.38 0.64
CA ALA A 421 8.60 -6.50 -0.62
C ALA A 421 8.34 -7.87 -1.28
N GLY A 422 8.23 -7.86 -2.61
CA GLY A 422 7.91 -9.04 -3.41
C GLY A 422 6.43 -9.40 -3.42
N LEU A 423 6.12 -10.70 -3.49
CA LEU A 423 4.76 -11.21 -3.54
C LEU A 423 4.04 -11.08 -2.20
N THR A 424 2.96 -10.29 -2.13
CA THR A 424 2.15 -10.17 -0.89
C THR A 424 1.02 -11.18 -0.84
N GLY A 425 0.67 -11.78 -1.97
CA GLY A 425 -0.33 -12.83 -2.09
C GLY A 425 -1.76 -12.29 -2.11
N THR A 426 -2.47 -12.42 -0.99
CA THR A 426 -3.91 -12.13 -0.88
C THR A 426 -4.25 -10.63 -0.94
N ASP A 427 -3.24 -9.75 -0.92
CA ASP A 427 -3.43 -8.30 -1.10
C ASP A 427 -3.61 -7.93 -2.60
N GLY A 428 -3.29 -8.84 -3.53
CA GLY A 428 -3.59 -8.69 -4.95
C GLY A 428 -2.58 -7.84 -5.75
N ALA A 429 -2.89 -7.62 -7.03
CA ALA A 429 -1.97 -7.05 -8.02
C ALA A 429 -1.34 -5.71 -7.60
N SER A 430 -2.14 -4.80 -7.02
CA SER A 430 -1.70 -3.45 -6.67
C SER A 430 -0.85 -3.36 -5.41
N HIS A 431 -0.77 -4.45 -4.64
CA HIS A 431 -0.01 -4.52 -3.39
C HIS A 431 1.30 -5.31 -3.51
N ASN A 432 1.49 -6.05 -4.60
CA ASN A 432 2.74 -6.79 -4.77
C ASN A 432 3.90 -5.79 -4.94
N GLY A 433 4.79 -5.75 -3.96
CA GLY A 433 6.04 -4.99 -3.98
C GLY A 433 7.11 -5.66 -4.84
N MET A 434 6.77 -6.21 -6.00
CA MET A 434 7.69 -6.99 -6.82
C MET A 434 8.61 -6.14 -7.72
N TRP A 435 8.35 -4.83 -7.78
CA TRP A 435 8.96 -3.90 -8.73
C TRP A 435 10.29 -3.34 -8.25
N ASP A 436 10.52 -3.31 -6.93
CA ASP A 436 11.58 -2.49 -6.32
C ASP A 436 12.99 -2.85 -6.82
N MET A 437 13.42 -4.13 -6.87
CA MET A 437 14.79 -4.47 -7.26
C MET A 437 15.10 -4.05 -8.70
N ALA A 438 14.17 -4.29 -9.63
CA ALA A 438 14.32 -3.91 -11.03
C ALA A 438 14.20 -2.39 -11.23
N LEU A 439 13.41 -1.71 -10.41
CA LEU A 439 13.29 -0.25 -10.45
C LEU A 439 14.56 0.41 -9.91
N LEU A 440 15.01 -0.02 -8.74
CA LEU A 440 16.12 0.56 -8.00
C LEU A 440 17.50 0.25 -8.58
N SER A 441 17.62 -0.78 -9.43
CA SER A 441 18.84 -1.03 -10.19
C SER A 441 19.23 0.11 -11.13
N HIS A 442 18.30 1.03 -11.43
CA HIS A 442 18.54 2.21 -12.27
C HIS A 442 19.07 3.41 -11.47
N VAL A 443 19.08 3.35 -10.14
CA VAL A 443 19.45 4.48 -9.27
C VAL A 443 20.97 4.43 -9.01
N PRO A 444 21.77 5.39 -9.52
CA PRO A 444 23.21 5.40 -9.31
C PRO A 444 23.59 5.53 -7.83
N GLY A 445 24.64 4.83 -7.40
CA GLY A 445 25.15 4.90 -6.03
C GLY A 445 24.28 4.24 -4.96
N LEU A 446 23.08 3.74 -5.32
CA LEU A 446 22.17 3.08 -4.38
C LEU A 446 22.69 1.68 -4.01
N ARG A 447 22.60 1.38 -2.72
CA ARG A 447 22.97 0.07 -2.16
C ARG A 447 21.72 -0.60 -1.59
N LEU A 448 21.34 -1.78 -2.08
CA LEU A 448 20.15 -2.51 -1.64
C LEU A 448 20.53 -3.83 -0.96
N ALA A 449 20.05 -4.02 0.26
CA ALA A 449 20.11 -5.27 1.00
C ALA A 449 18.77 -6.03 0.93
N ALA A 450 18.86 -7.35 0.82
CA ALA A 450 17.74 -8.27 0.93
C ALA A 450 18.04 -9.30 2.03
N PRO A 451 17.72 -8.98 3.30
CA PRO A 451 17.96 -9.88 4.43
C PRO A 451 17.28 -11.24 4.28
N ARG A 452 17.94 -12.30 4.75
CA ARG A 452 17.45 -13.68 4.68
C ARG A 452 16.87 -14.19 5.98
N ASP A 453 17.19 -13.54 7.10
CA ASP A 453 16.77 -13.87 8.46
C ASP A 453 16.90 -12.64 9.38
N GLU A 454 16.54 -12.81 10.66
CA GLU A 454 16.61 -11.76 11.67
C GLU A 454 18.02 -11.16 11.81
N GLN A 455 19.05 -12.02 11.90
CA GLN A 455 20.42 -11.57 12.13
C GLN A 455 20.90 -10.68 10.97
N THR A 456 20.63 -11.09 9.74
CA THR A 456 21.00 -10.32 8.55
C THR A 456 20.19 -9.04 8.41
N LEU A 457 18.94 -8.99 8.87
CA LEU A 457 18.14 -7.75 8.89
C LEU A 457 18.75 -6.73 9.85
N ARG A 458 19.06 -7.13 11.08
CA ARG A 458 19.70 -6.25 12.07
C ARG A 458 21.05 -5.74 11.60
N GLN A 459 21.86 -6.63 11.03
CA GLN A 459 23.17 -6.26 10.49
C GLN A 459 23.05 -5.29 9.31
N ALA A 460 22.16 -5.57 8.35
CA ALA A 460 21.95 -4.69 7.21
C ALA A 460 21.49 -3.30 7.66
N LEU A 461 20.62 -3.20 8.67
CA LEU A 461 20.13 -1.92 9.15
C LEU A 461 21.24 -1.11 9.81
N ARG A 462 22.08 -1.74 10.63
CA ARG A 462 23.27 -1.11 11.23
C ARG A 462 24.20 -0.56 10.17
N THR A 463 24.51 -1.35 9.14
CA THR A 463 25.37 -0.90 8.03
C THR A 463 24.70 0.24 7.26
N ALA A 464 23.40 0.15 7.01
CA ALA A 464 22.66 1.17 6.27
C ALA A 464 22.67 2.53 6.97
N VAL A 465 22.37 2.58 8.27
CA VAL A 465 22.37 3.85 9.03
C VAL A 465 23.76 4.41 9.31
N ALA A 466 24.80 3.56 9.24
CA ALA A 466 26.18 4.01 9.29
C ALA A 466 26.69 4.59 7.96
N THR A 467 25.97 4.35 6.86
CA THR A 467 26.34 4.77 5.50
C THR A 467 25.87 6.20 5.25
N GLN A 468 26.81 7.13 5.07
CA GLN A 468 26.51 8.56 4.89
C GLN A 468 26.71 9.06 3.46
N ASP A 469 27.35 8.25 2.62
CA ASP A 469 27.82 8.58 1.28
C ASP A 469 26.89 8.02 0.19
N GLY A 470 25.58 7.96 0.44
CA GLY A 470 24.61 7.52 -0.55
C GLY A 470 23.38 6.81 0.02
N PRO A 471 22.34 6.62 -0.81
CA PRO A 471 21.11 5.97 -0.38
C PRO A 471 21.33 4.48 -0.13
N THR A 472 20.73 4.01 0.95
CA THR A 472 20.67 2.58 1.28
C THR A 472 19.22 2.13 1.31
N VAL A 473 18.97 0.90 0.84
CA VAL A 473 17.63 0.30 0.84
C VAL A 473 17.68 -1.06 1.51
N LEU A 474 16.75 -1.32 2.43
CA LEU A 474 16.51 -2.66 2.94
C LEU A 474 15.13 -3.12 2.49
N ARG A 475 15.03 -4.34 1.96
CA ARG A 475 13.74 -4.92 1.62
C ARG A 475 13.51 -6.26 2.29
N TYR A 476 12.31 -6.48 2.81
CA TYR A 476 11.91 -7.76 3.39
C TYR A 476 10.46 -8.10 3.06
N ALA A 477 10.19 -9.41 3.00
CA ALA A 477 8.89 -9.92 2.60
C ALA A 477 7.84 -9.78 3.72
N LYS A 478 6.57 -9.82 3.35
CA LYS A 478 5.45 -9.93 4.30
C LYS A 478 5.48 -11.30 4.98
N GLY A 479 5.29 -11.32 6.31
CA GLY A 479 4.95 -12.53 7.06
C GLY A 479 5.99 -12.96 8.08
N ALA A 480 6.06 -14.28 8.32
CA ALA A 480 6.91 -14.84 9.36
C ALA A 480 8.41 -14.76 8.99
N LEU A 481 9.23 -14.57 10.02
CA LEU A 481 10.67 -14.76 9.90
C LEU A 481 10.99 -16.23 9.64
N PRO A 482 11.88 -16.54 8.69
CA PRO A 482 12.44 -17.87 8.57
C PRO A 482 13.36 -18.17 9.76
N ALA A 483 13.63 -19.46 9.98
CA ALA A 483 14.66 -19.87 10.92
C ALA A 483 16.02 -19.28 10.51
N PRO A 484 16.93 -19.02 11.48
CA PRO A 484 18.28 -18.58 11.17
C PRO A 484 18.98 -19.51 10.18
N GLN A 485 19.61 -18.94 9.15
CA GLN A 485 20.29 -19.71 8.12
C GLN A 485 21.81 -19.71 8.42
N PRO A 486 22.39 -20.86 8.80
CA PRO A 486 23.79 -20.92 9.18
C PRO A 486 24.71 -20.58 8.00
N VAL A 487 25.75 -19.80 8.29
CA VAL A 487 26.79 -19.43 7.31
C VAL A 487 27.99 -20.34 7.50
N LEU A 488 28.46 -20.98 6.43
CA LEU A 488 29.68 -21.78 6.46
C LEU A 488 30.92 -20.88 6.43
N ARG A 489 30.90 -19.87 5.54
CA ARG A 489 31.94 -18.84 5.42
C ARG A 489 31.38 -17.62 4.68
N THR A 490 32.05 -16.49 4.84
CA THR A 490 31.79 -15.26 4.08
C THR A 490 32.97 -15.01 3.14
N ILE A 491 32.67 -14.71 1.88
CA ILE A 491 33.64 -14.23 0.89
C ILE A 491 33.52 -12.70 0.82
N GLY A 492 34.64 -12.01 0.67
CA GLY A 492 34.72 -10.55 0.61
C GLY A 492 35.54 -9.96 1.75
N ASP A 493 35.87 -8.68 1.62
CA ASP A 493 36.60 -7.92 2.62
C ASP A 493 35.64 -7.47 3.75
N PRO A 494 35.93 -7.80 5.03
CA PRO A 494 35.15 -7.31 6.17
C PRO A 494 34.99 -5.79 6.23
N ASP A 495 35.96 -5.03 5.70
CA ASP A 495 35.93 -3.56 5.67
C ASP A 495 35.04 -3.01 4.54
N HIS A 496 34.65 -3.87 3.58
CA HIS A 496 33.78 -3.53 2.46
C HIS A 496 32.48 -4.37 2.53
N PRO A 497 31.54 -4.04 3.44
CA PRO A 497 30.38 -4.89 3.74
C PRO A 497 29.42 -5.09 2.56
N PHE A 498 29.48 -4.21 1.56
CA PHE A 498 28.65 -4.27 0.35
C PHE A 498 29.09 -5.39 -0.62
N GLU A 499 30.33 -5.87 -0.52
CA GLU A 499 30.86 -6.98 -1.32
C GLU A 499 30.72 -8.34 -0.64
N ALA A 500 30.12 -8.38 0.55
CA ALA A 500 30.02 -9.60 1.34
C ALA A 500 29.05 -10.63 0.73
N LEU A 501 29.57 -11.83 0.48
CA LEU A 501 28.84 -12.98 -0.05
C LEU A 501 28.89 -14.14 0.94
N ASP A 502 27.75 -14.51 1.51
CA ASP A 502 27.66 -15.64 2.43
C ASP A 502 27.53 -16.96 1.65
N VAL A 503 28.39 -17.92 1.94
CA VAL A 503 28.28 -19.31 1.48
C VAL A 503 27.53 -20.11 2.53
N LEU A 504 26.39 -20.65 2.15
CA LEU A 504 25.44 -21.32 3.04
C LEU A 504 25.51 -22.85 2.92
N ALA A 505 25.86 -23.35 1.74
CA ALA A 505 26.14 -24.76 1.51
C ALA A 505 27.24 -24.93 0.45
N ASP A 506 28.06 -25.97 0.59
CA ASP A 506 29.17 -26.26 -0.30
C ASP A 506 29.40 -27.78 -0.40
N SER A 507 29.12 -28.37 -1.57
CA SER A 507 29.37 -29.79 -1.86
C SER A 507 30.53 -30.01 -2.85
N THR A 508 31.35 -28.98 -3.10
CA THR A 508 32.34 -28.98 -4.19
C THR A 508 33.63 -29.74 -3.91
N GLN A 509 33.85 -30.17 -2.66
CA GLN A 509 35.10 -30.82 -2.21
C GLN A 509 36.38 -30.03 -2.55
N GLY A 510 36.27 -28.71 -2.68
CA GLY A 510 37.39 -27.80 -2.95
C GLY A 510 37.57 -27.39 -4.41
N ASP A 511 36.96 -28.10 -5.38
CA ASP A 511 36.96 -27.72 -6.79
C ASP A 511 35.60 -27.18 -7.25
N VAL A 512 35.54 -25.87 -7.44
CA VAL A 512 34.30 -25.16 -7.82
C VAL A 512 34.02 -25.18 -9.33
N SER A 513 34.95 -25.65 -10.17
CA SER A 513 34.85 -25.55 -11.62
C SER A 513 33.63 -26.28 -12.20
N GLY A 514 33.32 -27.46 -11.66
CA GLY A 514 32.15 -28.25 -12.03
C GLY A 514 30.84 -27.79 -11.39
N ALA A 515 30.89 -26.86 -10.43
CA ALA A 515 29.76 -26.56 -9.56
C ALA A 515 28.69 -25.70 -10.23
N VAL A 516 27.42 -25.93 -9.88
CA VAL A 516 26.35 -24.95 -10.13
C VAL A 516 26.16 -24.10 -8.88
N VAL A 517 26.15 -22.78 -9.05
CA VAL A 517 25.91 -21.83 -7.96
C VAL A 517 24.42 -21.52 -7.87
N ILE A 518 23.80 -21.76 -6.72
CA ILE A 518 22.43 -21.35 -6.43
C ILE A 518 22.48 -20.08 -5.58
N VAL A 519 22.02 -18.97 -6.15
CA VAL A 519 21.99 -17.66 -5.50
C VAL A 519 20.58 -17.42 -4.97
N GLY A 520 20.42 -17.47 -3.65
CA GLY A 520 19.17 -17.10 -2.98
C GLY A 520 19.19 -15.64 -2.57
N ILE A 521 18.17 -14.86 -2.99
CA ILE A 521 18.03 -13.46 -2.59
C ILE A 521 16.97 -13.34 -1.50
N GLY A 522 17.37 -12.81 -0.33
CA GLY A 522 16.51 -12.55 0.82
C GLY A 522 15.61 -13.73 1.21
N ALA A 523 14.29 -13.52 1.14
CA ALA A 523 13.29 -14.53 1.49
C ALA A 523 13.35 -15.83 0.66
N MET A 524 14.10 -15.86 -0.45
CA MET A 524 14.27 -17.04 -1.31
C MET A 524 15.41 -17.98 -0.86
N VAL A 525 16.21 -17.57 0.13
CA VAL A 525 17.34 -18.39 0.63
C VAL A 525 16.90 -19.78 1.13
N PRO A 526 15.80 -19.95 1.88
CA PRO A 526 15.36 -21.28 2.30
C PRO A 526 15.08 -22.24 1.12
N ALA A 527 14.46 -21.75 0.05
CA ALA A 527 14.20 -22.54 -1.15
C ALA A 527 15.50 -22.91 -1.88
N ALA A 528 16.45 -21.97 -1.97
CA ALA A 528 17.77 -22.18 -2.54
C ALA A 528 18.56 -23.26 -1.77
N LEU A 529 18.57 -23.20 -0.44
CA LEU A 529 19.23 -24.19 0.43
C LEU A 529 18.63 -25.58 0.27
N GLN A 530 17.30 -25.70 0.32
CA GLN A 530 16.62 -26.98 0.12
C GLN A 530 16.91 -27.58 -1.26
N ALA A 531 16.94 -26.76 -2.31
CA ALA A 531 17.32 -27.20 -3.65
C ALA A 531 18.79 -27.69 -3.69
N GLY A 532 19.70 -26.97 -3.04
CA GLY A 532 21.12 -27.33 -2.96
C GLY A 532 21.35 -28.66 -2.25
N VAL A 533 20.68 -28.89 -1.10
CA VAL A 533 20.73 -30.17 -0.39
C VAL A 533 20.29 -31.33 -1.29
N ARG A 534 19.13 -31.19 -1.96
CA ARG A 534 18.59 -32.22 -2.86
C ARG A 534 19.53 -32.53 -4.03
N LEU A 535 20.25 -31.55 -4.55
CA LEU A 535 21.20 -31.74 -5.65
C LEU A 535 22.50 -32.38 -5.17
N ALA A 536 23.00 -31.98 -3.99
CA ALA A 536 24.18 -32.57 -3.39
C ALA A 536 23.95 -34.06 -3.03
N GLU A 537 22.76 -34.42 -2.51
CA GLU A 537 22.36 -35.81 -2.29
C GLU A 537 22.31 -36.64 -3.59
N GLN A 538 22.15 -35.98 -4.74
CA GLN A 538 22.17 -36.59 -6.06
C GLN A 538 23.58 -36.65 -6.68
N GLY A 539 24.61 -36.21 -5.94
CA GLY A 539 26.00 -36.21 -6.38
C GLY A 539 26.40 -35.02 -7.26
N GLU A 540 25.55 -33.99 -7.37
CA GLU A 540 25.89 -32.78 -8.12
C GLU A 540 26.74 -31.83 -7.26
N PRO A 541 27.87 -31.31 -7.78
CA PRO A 541 28.64 -30.27 -7.10
C PRO A 541 27.85 -28.95 -7.12
N VAL A 542 27.53 -28.42 -5.94
CA VAL A 542 26.68 -27.24 -5.77
C VAL A 542 27.25 -26.32 -4.70
N LEU A 543 27.15 -25.03 -4.96
CA LEU A 543 27.32 -23.97 -3.97
C LEU A 543 25.97 -23.28 -3.77
N VAL A 544 25.55 -23.06 -2.53
CA VAL A 544 24.42 -22.18 -2.23
C VAL A 544 24.95 -20.92 -1.58
N VAL A 545 24.67 -19.76 -2.17
CA VAL A 545 25.19 -18.47 -1.73
C VAL A 545 24.08 -17.43 -1.60
N SER A 546 24.31 -16.42 -0.77
CA SER A 546 23.42 -15.28 -0.55
C SER A 546 24.27 -14.01 -0.45
N PRO A 547 24.17 -13.07 -1.41
CA PRO A 547 24.77 -11.75 -1.23
C PRO A 547 24.04 -11.01 -0.10
N ARG A 548 24.77 -10.31 0.77
CA ARG A 548 24.14 -9.48 1.82
C ARG A 548 23.53 -8.20 1.24
N TRP A 549 24.21 -7.65 0.24
CA TRP A 549 23.78 -6.51 -0.57
C TRP A 549 23.69 -6.98 -2.02
N ALA A 550 22.51 -6.83 -2.62
CA ALA A 550 22.20 -7.41 -3.92
C ALA A 550 22.27 -6.38 -5.07
N ILE A 551 22.11 -5.09 -4.78
CA ILE A 551 22.30 -4.00 -5.74
C ILE A 551 23.37 -3.04 -5.19
N PRO A 552 24.39 -2.68 -5.98
CA PRO A 552 24.77 -3.36 -7.23
C PRO A 552 25.10 -4.85 -6.98
N VAL A 553 25.11 -5.67 -8.04
CA VAL A 553 25.53 -7.08 -7.91
C VAL A 553 26.98 -7.12 -7.42
N PRO A 554 27.29 -7.82 -6.30
CA PRO A 554 28.64 -7.88 -5.77
C PRO A 554 29.64 -8.48 -6.75
N GLN A 555 30.81 -7.87 -6.87
CA GLN A 555 31.89 -8.39 -7.70
C GLN A 555 32.36 -9.75 -7.19
N THR A 556 32.31 -10.00 -5.88
CA THR A 556 32.60 -11.32 -5.30
C THR A 556 31.69 -12.44 -5.83
N LEU A 557 30.43 -12.12 -6.13
CA LEU A 557 29.49 -13.06 -6.74
C LEU A 557 29.83 -13.29 -8.22
N VAL A 558 30.15 -12.21 -8.96
CA VAL A 558 30.58 -12.30 -10.37
C VAL A 558 31.85 -13.15 -10.48
N ASP A 559 32.84 -12.94 -9.61
CA ASP A 559 34.09 -13.71 -9.51
C ASP A 559 33.88 -15.18 -9.22
N LEU A 560 32.98 -15.50 -8.29
CA LEU A 560 32.64 -16.89 -7.99
C LEU A 560 32.00 -17.57 -9.20
N VAL A 561 30.97 -16.96 -9.78
CA VAL A 561 30.19 -17.58 -10.87
C VAL A 561 31.02 -17.71 -12.15
N ALA A 562 31.93 -16.77 -12.42
CA ALA A 562 32.86 -16.84 -13.55
C ALA A 562 33.73 -18.12 -13.55
N ARG A 563 33.98 -18.69 -12.37
CA ARG A 563 34.79 -19.89 -12.18
C ARG A 563 33.97 -21.18 -12.10
N CYS A 564 32.64 -21.08 -12.18
CA CYS A 564 31.73 -22.20 -12.00
C CYS A 564 31.03 -22.58 -13.32
N ARG A 565 30.28 -23.68 -13.29
CA ARG A 565 29.51 -24.16 -14.45
C ARG A 565 28.41 -23.19 -14.86
N GLY A 566 27.84 -22.45 -13.91
CA GLY A 566 26.79 -21.48 -14.12
C GLY A 566 26.08 -21.18 -12.80
N ALA A 567 25.04 -20.35 -12.88
CA ALA A 567 24.26 -19.94 -11.72
C ALA A 567 22.76 -20.07 -11.93
N VAL A 568 22.03 -20.38 -10.87
CA VAL A 568 20.58 -20.22 -10.75
C VAL A 568 20.33 -19.10 -9.73
N VAL A 569 19.74 -17.99 -10.16
CA VAL A 569 19.34 -16.91 -9.26
C VAL A 569 17.85 -17.02 -8.99
N VAL A 570 17.45 -17.06 -7.72
CA VAL A 570 16.06 -17.04 -7.29
C VAL A 570 15.79 -15.81 -6.44
N GLU A 571 14.88 -14.97 -6.90
CA GLU A 571 14.60 -13.65 -6.31
C GLU A 571 13.10 -13.35 -6.25
N ASP A 572 12.66 -12.79 -5.11
CA ASP A 572 11.26 -12.38 -4.89
C ASP A 572 10.99 -10.97 -5.46
N GLY A 573 11.28 -10.83 -6.74
CA GLY A 573 11.05 -9.63 -7.54
C GLY A 573 10.96 -10.02 -9.01
N LEU A 574 10.89 -9.04 -9.91
CA LEU A 574 10.81 -9.31 -11.33
C LEU A 574 12.01 -10.12 -11.84
N VAL A 575 11.73 -11.16 -12.63
CA VAL A 575 12.77 -11.97 -13.30
C VAL A 575 13.53 -11.16 -14.38
N GLU A 576 12.89 -10.14 -14.94
CA GLU A 576 13.47 -9.18 -15.88
C GLU A 576 13.93 -7.92 -15.13
N GLY A 577 15.17 -7.48 -15.36
CA GLY A 577 15.75 -6.31 -14.68
C GLY A 577 16.17 -6.57 -13.23
N GLY A 578 15.78 -7.70 -12.63
CA GLY A 578 16.22 -8.13 -11.30
C GLY A 578 17.70 -8.51 -11.22
N ILE A 579 18.10 -9.01 -10.05
CA ILE A 579 19.48 -9.39 -9.69
C ILE A 579 20.03 -10.43 -10.66
N GLY A 580 19.22 -11.41 -11.07
CA GLY A 580 19.65 -12.42 -12.02
C GLY A 580 19.97 -11.86 -13.42
N SER A 581 19.31 -10.77 -13.82
CA SER A 581 19.62 -10.08 -15.08
C SER A 581 20.93 -9.29 -14.96
N GLN A 582 21.11 -8.57 -13.86
CA GLN A 582 22.34 -7.82 -13.59
C GLN A 582 23.57 -8.73 -13.49
N LEU A 583 23.47 -9.89 -12.83
CA LEU A 583 24.56 -10.86 -12.75
C LEU A 583 24.96 -11.38 -14.13
N ARG A 584 23.98 -11.70 -14.98
CA ARG A 584 24.23 -12.11 -16.36
C ARG A 584 24.98 -11.02 -17.12
N ASP A 585 24.51 -9.78 -17.03
CA ASP A 585 25.08 -8.66 -17.77
C ASP A 585 26.51 -8.36 -17.29
N ALA A 586 26.78 -8.40 -15.97
CA ALA A 586 28.12 -8.27 -15.41
C ALA A 586 29.09 -9.40 -15.83
N LEU A 587 28.61 -10.64 -15.95
CA LEU A 587 29.40 -11.76 -16.46
C LEU A 587 29.72 -11.61 -17.94
N GLU A 588 28.79 -11.08 -18.74
CA GLU A 588 29.00 -10.78 -20.16
C GLU A 588 30.04 -9.67 -20.32
N GLU A 589 29.91 -8.54 -19.60
CA GLU A 589 30.87 -7.42 -19.65
C GLU A 589 32.30 -7.85 -19.28
N ARG A 590 32.42 -8.70 -18.26
CA ARG A 590 33.70 -9.29 -17.87
C ARG A 590 34.28 -10.17 -18.97
N TRP A 591 33.44 -10.98 -19.62
CA TRP A 591 33.87 -11.88 -20.68
C TRP A 591 34.31 -11.11 -21.93
N THR A 592 33.64 -10.02 -22.30
CA THR A 592 34.01 -9.16 -23.44
C THR A 592 35.21 -8.25 -23.17
N GLY A 593 35.69 -8.17 -21.93
CA GLY A 593 36.81 -7.30 -21.54
C GLY A 593 36.47 -5.81 -21.60
N SER A 594 35.18 -5.45 -21.49
CA SER A 594 34.71 -4.06 -21.60
C SER A 594 34.96 -3.22 -20.34
N GLN A 595 35.40 -3.85 -19.24
CA GLN A 595 35.94 -3.18 -18.05
C GLN A 595 37.44 -3.49 -17.94
N GLY A 596 38.28 -2.45 -17.91
CA GLY A 596 39.71 -2.51 -18.17
C GLY A 596 40.61 -3.28 -17.20
N ASP A 597 41.82 -3.53 -17.70
CA ASP A 597 43.11 -3.88 -17.06
C ASP A 597 43.32 -5.25 -16.39
N GLY A 598 42.35 -6.16 -16.43
CA GLY A 598 42.57 -7.57 -16.06
C GLY A 598 42.81 -8.46 -17.27
N GLU A 599 43.85 -9.31 -17.26
CA GLU A 599 44.05 -10.39 -18.22
C GLU A 599 42.71 -11.08 -18.49
N VAL A 600 42.17 -10.89 -19.70
CA VAL A 600 41.06 -11.64 -20.24
C VAL A 600 41.38 -13.11 -19.98
N ALA A 601 40.48 -13.84 -19.32
CA ALA A 601 40.54 -15.29 -19.30
C ALA A 601 40.28 -15.79 -20.74
N LEU A 602 41.31 -15.65 -21.58
CA LEU A 602 41.44 -16.11 -22.95
C LEU A 602 41.41 -17.63 -22.89
N GLY A 603 40.20 -18.20 -22.83
CA GLY A 603 40.03 -19.66 -22.75
C GLY A 603 38.59 -20.15 -22.68
N ALA A 604 37.63 -19.33 -22.20
CA ALA A 604 36.22 -19.73 -22.19
C ALA A 604 35.51 -19.29 -23.50
N GLU A 605 34.98 -20.24 -24.26
CA GLU A 605 34.24 -19.95 -25.51
C GLU A 605 33.02 -19.04 -25.30
N ARG A 606 32.42 -19.05 -24.09
CA ARG A 606 31.21 -18.29 -23.72
C ARG A 606 31.16 -18.04 -22.20
N PRO A 607 30.46 -16.98 -21.74
CA PRO A 607 30.26 -16.74 -20.31
C PRO A 607 29.42 -17.85 -19.63
N PRO A 608 29.49 -17.99 -18.29
CA PRO A 608 28.65 -18.93 -17.54
C PRO A 608 27.16 -18.68 -17.75
N LEU A 609 26.38 -19.76 -17.84
CA LEU A 609 24.92 -19.66 -17.97
C LEU A 609 24.30 -19.17 -16.66
N VAL A 610 23.43 -18.17 -16.74
CA VAL A 610 22.61 -17.69 -15.63
C VAL A 610 21.14 -18.02 -15.88
N ALA A 611 20.61 -19.00 -15.15
CA ALA A 611 19.17 -19.24 -15.09
C ALA A 611 18.55 -18.29 -14.05
N ARG A 612 17.48 -17.61 -14.44
CA ARG A 612 16.79 -16.64 -13.60
C ARG A 612 15.41 -17.18 -13.23
N ILE A 613 15.08 -17.13 -11.96
CA ILE A 613 13.79 -17.52 -11.40
C ILE A 613 13.29 -16.34 -10.57
N GLY A 614 12.11 -15.85 -10.92
CA GLY A 614 11.48 -14.73 -10.24
C GLY A 614 10.10 -14.51 -10.80
N VAL A 615 9.52 -13.37 -10.48
CA VAL A 615 8.16 -13.02 -10.87
C VAL A 615 8.12 -12.60 -12.35
N PRO A 616 7.20 -13.16 -13.17
CA PRO A 616 6.97 -12.66 -14.52
C PRO A 616 6.44 -11.22 -14.53
N ARG A 617 6.86 -10.42 -15.51
CA ARG A 617 6.40 -9.03 -15.70
C ARG A 617 4.95 -8.98 -16.20
N ARG A 618 4.00 -9.13 -15.28
CA ARG A 618 2.55 -9.02 -15.51
C ARG A 618 1.84 -8.74 -14.19
N PHE A 619 0.64 -8.15 -14.25
CA PHE A 619 -0.21 -8.04 -13.07
C PHE A 619 -0.69 -9.43 -12.63
N LEU A 620 -0.60 -9.70 -11.33
CA LEU A 620 -0.95 -11.00 -10.77
C LEU A 620 -2.34 -10.97 -10.13
N THR A 621 -3.17 -11.95 -10.50
CA THR A 621 -4.43 -12.21 -9.81
C THR A 621 -4.17 -12.67 -8.38
N THR A 622 -5.13 -12.42 -7.50
CA THR A 622 -5.05 -12.79 -6.08
C THR A 622 -4.91 -14.31 -5.92
N ALA A 623 -3.93 -14.72 -5.12
CA ALA A 623 -3.69 -16.11 -4.70
C ALA A 623 -2.85 -16.10 -3.42
N SER A 624 -2.67 -17.24 -2.76
CA SER A 624 -1.71 -17.28 -1.65
C SER A 624 -0.27 -17.09 -2.17
N ARG A 625 0.61 -16.56 -1.32
CA ARG A 625 2.02 -16.37 -1.66
C ARG A 625 2.68 -17.70 -2.08
N ASP A 626 2.45 -18.78 -1.34
CA ASP A 626 3.02 -20.10 -1.64
C ASP A 626 2.56 -20.63 -3.00
N GLN A 627 1.28 -20.44 -3.35
CA GLN A 627 0.78 -20.83 -4.66
C GLN A 627 1.47 -20.03 -5.78
N LEU A 628 1.67 -18.72 -5.60
CA LEU A 628 2.37 -17.89 -6.58
C LEU A 628 3.85 -18.28 -6.72
N LEU A 629 4.54 -18.54 -5.61
CA LEU A 629 5.92 -19.02 -5.62
C LEU A 629 6.06 -20.36 -6.37
N ALA A 630 5.15 -21.30 -6.11
CA ALA A 630 5.12 -22.58 -6.81
C ALA A 630 4.81 -22.42 -8.32
N ASP A 631 3.81 -21.61 -8.67
CA ASP A 631 3.42 -21.32 -10.06
C ASP A 631 4.59 -20.76 -10.89
N PHE A 632 5.50 -20.01 -10.25
CA PHE A 632 6.67 -19.41 -10.91
C PHE A 632 7.96 -20.21 -10.73
N GLY A 633 7.89 -21.39 -10.09
CA GLY A 633 9.05 -22.25 -9.85
C GLY A 633 10.08 -21.65 -8.89
N MET A 634 9.65 -20.76 -8.00
CA MET A 634 10.47 -20.13 -6.96
C MET A 634 10.61 -21.02 -5.71
N ASP A 635 9.99 -22.20 -5.72
CA ASP A 635 10.16 -23.24 -4.71
C ASP A 635 11.43 -24.10 -4.94
N ALA A 636 11.78 -24.93 -3.95
CA ALA A 636 12.97 -25.78 -4.01
C ALA A 636 12.97 -26.71 -5.24
N ASP A 637 11.79 -27.18 -5.68
CA ASP A 637 11.66 -28.04 -6.84
C ASP A 637 11.92 -27.31 -8.15
N GLY A 638 11.40 -26.09 -8.31
CA GLY A 638 11.67 -25.22 -9.46
C GLY A 638 13.14 -24.83 -9.56
N VAL A 639 13.76 -24.45 -8.44
CA VAL A 639 15.19 -24.14 -8.36
C VAL A 639 16.04 -25.35 -8.75
N ALA A 640 15.76 -26.53 -8.18
CA ALA A 640 16.49 -27.76 -8.53
C ALA A 640 16.31 -28.16 -10.00
N ARG A 641 15.09 -28.01 -10.57
CA ARG A 641 14.85 -28.23 -12.00
C ARG A 641 15.69 -27.29 -12.87
N ALA A 642 15.81 -26.02 -12.51
CA ALA A 642 16.63 -25.07 -13.26
C ALA A 642 18.12 -25.41 -13.20
N ALA A 643 18.64 -25.77 -12.02
CA ALA A 643 20.03 -26.17 -11.84
C ALA A 643 20.38 -27.39 -12.71
N ARG A 644 19.53 -28.43 -12.73
CA ARG A 644 19.73 -29.61 -13.59
C ARG A 644 19.79 -29.29 -15.07
N ARG A 645 19.07 -28.25 -15.53
CA ARG A 645 19.17 -27.81 -16.93
C ARG A 645 20.56 -27.23 -17.24
N ILE A 646 21.14 -26.44 -16.33
CA ILE A 646 22.51 -25.91 -16.48
C ILE A 646 23.53 -27.06 -16.56
N VAL A 647 23.43 -28.03 -15.65
CA VAL A 647 24.30 -29.22 -15.63
C VAL A 647 24.26 -29.95 -16.98
N ARG A 648 23.05 -30.20 -17.52
CA ARG A 648 22.89 -30.93 -18.80
C ARG A 648 23.45 -30.17 -20.00
N THR A 649 23.19 -28.86 -20.10
CA THR A 649 23.60 -28.06 -21.26
C THR A 649 25.11 -27.93 -21.43
N ARG A 650 25.90 -28.04 -20.35
CA ARG A 650 27.36 -28.02 -20.40
C ARG A 650 28.02 -29.41 -20.36
N SER A 651 27.24 -30.49 -20.33
CA SER A 651 27.76 -31.87 -20.47
C SER A 651 27.68 -32.36 -21.91
N ALA A 652 26.86 -31.70 -22.73
CA ALA A 652 26.76 -31.86 -24.18
C ALA A 652 27.61 -30.80 -24.87
#